data_AF-A0A0C9V6R4-F1
#
_entry.id   AF-A0A0C9V6R4-F1
#
_cell.length_a   1.000
_cell.length_b   1.000
_cell.length_c   1.000
_cell.angle_alpha   90.00
_cell.angle_beta   90.00
_cell.angle_gamma   90.00
#
_symmetry.space_group_name_H-M   'P 1'
#
loop_
_entity.id
_entity.type
_entity.pdbx_description
1 polymer ?
#
loop_
_entity_poly.entity_id
_entity_poly.type
_entity_poly.pdbx_seq_one_letter_code
_entity_poly.pdbx_strand_id
1 'polypeptide(L)'
;MDHATTDRHSRPPHTHVSIVETPTNEEPPIELRTRSGQTVEEDTDDEDLEIEPREETESPRKKEEERGNLLWRFYHKVKKDLSWIPPRCTYSSLKPVIRGGVAAWISLVLFLIPAVQRVLGNASFLLMITAFISPPIEPLAGVIEKEFLTLLMVTMTWAWSCLATKLANLARSEYVFDATVSQIFHGEFLEAGPCVIYAVFLFIWTSLILFLRAKIGPGPFMPATVFSCLCIDISLTIAQLYPYPNYAIGETVVLPIAVHSGLALLVSATILPETVNAQFVKRLNAVMRPLAKGINGQKGVLEVSPLSDDFNPEPFAELVSRAELALTPLSASARLIKREISYGRLNGNDLREIQMFGRKLTASGMSHFYRVMDTRRAKFPETPLPSQAASPAMTPMHTRMGTPIGSDDSDHRSSIDQNNVRHSVQTNSATSLHRKLHLHAHHNPFHTHLIKDAINQSQEHHPVGVFESQFYMNIERRLYHPQEEELEEESVKLLAESCGDLLDVAGEVMDHVVDWLDRMNTDRLRFPRRTPNADVKAALEKHNTILGRLKDTMDAFLKEKRHRILEPYKGVLDPLRKSRHLPPHRFLFRAFLYQYHLLRFCEAMREMLEKIEELERTRTKRRLWAPILPLRSILTWSMWETNDSTETADEENPDVIPGISIKGQDLGEAEPRNPDALPPSNFIELIGTEVYLFLTGLGGGNSLFGLKAGLLSVVLILPNYIQTSAAFAYQNKSVWALFIAQLTLARYRGDTIFGFLARIVATFFGLGVGLVYW
;
A
#
# COMPACT_ATOMS: atom_id res chain seq x y z
N MET A 1 -55.42 -53.55 4.71
CA MET A 1 -54.22 -53.88 3.92
C MET A 1 -53.10 -52.87 4.15
N ASP A 2 -52.16 -53.07 5.08
CA ASP A 2 -52.26 -53.52 6.49
C ASP A 2 -50.96 -53.12 7.24
N HIS A 3 -50.97 -53.16 8.58
CA HIS A 3 -49.86 -52.73 9.46
C HIS A 3 -48.91 -53.87 9.88
N ALA A 4 -47.61 -53.56 10.01
CA ALA A 4 -46.64 -54.16 10.95
C ALA A 4 -45.44 -53.17 11.13
N THR A 5 -44.70 -52.92 12.24
CA THR A 5 -44.57 -53.40 13.65
C THR A 5 -43.39 -54.32 14.02
N THR A 6 -42.27 -53.70 14.45
CA THR A 6 -41.35 -54.14 15.56
C THR A 6 -40.57 -55.48 15.36
N ASP A 7 -39.56 -55.89 16.15
CA ASP A 7 -38.94 -55.37 17.41
C ASP A 7 -37.42 -55.72 17.59
N ARG A 8 -36.89 -55.44 18.79
CA ARG A 8 -35.50 -55.45 19.36
C ARG A 8 -34.77 -56.80 19.61
N HIS A 9 -33.51 -56.62 20.08
CA HIS A 9 -32.61 -57.52 20.84
C HIS A 9 -31.82 -58.57 20.02
N SER A 10 -30.63 -59.06 20.45
CA SER A 10 -29.95 -59.08 21.78
C SER A 10 -28.42 -58.78 21.73
N ARG A 11 -27.68 -58.89 22.86
CA ARG A 11 -26.19 -58.74 22.95
C ARG A 11 -25.49 -60.04 23.53
N PRO A 12 -24.31 -60.04 24.22
CA PRO A 12 -23.24 -61.05 24.04
C PRO A 12 -23.12 -62.03 25.25
N PRO A 13 -22.02 -62.82 25.44
CA PRO A 13 -20.72 -62.37 26.02
C PRO A 13 -19.49 -62.94 25.23
N HIS A 14 -18.20 -62.71 25.53
CA HIS A 14 -17.37 -62.98 26.75
C HIS A 14 -16.08 -62.11 26.69
N THR A 15 -15.54 -61.45 27.74
CA THR A 15 -14.97 -61.89 29.05
C THR A 15 -13.70 -62.75 28.95
N HIS A 16 -12.58 -62.53 29.65
CA HIS A 16 -12.17 -61.53 30.68
C HIS A 16 -10.75 -60.98 30.31
N VAL A 17 -9.90 -60.29 31.11
CA VAL A 17 -9.66 -60.07 32.56
C VAL A 17 -9.15 -58.61 32.79
N SER A 18 -9.02 -58.16 34.04
CA SER A 18 -8.44 -56.85 34.45
C SER A 18 -7.79 -56.94 35.86
N ILE A 19 -7.43 -55.79 36.47
CA ILE A 19 -6.73 -55.57 37.78
C ILE A 19 -5.19 -55.46 37.57
N VAL A 20 -4.46 -54.34 37.77
CA VAL A 20 -4.41 -53.19 38.74
C VAL A 20 -3.31 -53.40 39.79
N GLU A 21 -2.26 -52.56 39.77
CA GLU A 21 -1.79 -51.71 40.90
C GLU A 21 -0.55 -50.85 40.55
N THR A 22 -0.32 -49.80 41.34
CA THR A 22 0.86 -48.90 41.44
C THR A 22 1.07 -48.58 42.94
N PRO A 23 2.08 -47.81 43.41
CA PRO A 23 3.31 -47.26 42.79
C PRO A 23 4.60 -47.57 43.62
N THR A 24 5.77 -47.04 43.23
CA THR A 24 6.80 -46.46 44.15
C THR A 24 7.88 -45.66 43.39
N ASN A 25 8.64 -44.83 44.11
CA ASN A 25 9.71 -43.94 43.63
C ASN A 25 11.02 -44.70 43.31
N GLU A 26 11.89 -44.14 42.46
CA GLU A 26 13.21 -43.55 42.86
C GLU A 26 14.05 -43.03 41.65
N GLU A 27 14.88 -42.02 41.89
CA GLU A 27 15.89 -41.40 41.00
C GLU A 27 17.23 -41.27 41.77
N PRO A 28 18.39 -40.96 41.15
CA PRO A 28 18.87 -41.19 39.78
C PRO A 28 20.19 -42.01 39.80
N PRO A 29 21.11 -41.90 38.82
CA PRO A 29 22.29 -41.05 39.08
C PRO A 29 22.82 -40.26 37.85
N ILE A 30 23.99 -39.64 38.02
CA ILE A 30 24.53 -38.49 37.25
C ILE A 30 26.01 -38.75 36.85
N GLU A 31 26.54 -38.00 35.86
CA GLU A 31 27.98 -37.88 35.51
C GLU A 31 28.68 -39.12 34.84
N LEU A 32 29.87 -39.05 34.21
CA LEU A 32 30.82 -37.94 33.94
C LEU A 32 31.56 -38.11 32.58
N ARG A 33 32.24 -37.03 32.18
CA ARG A 33 33.11 -36.78 31.01
C ARG A 33 34.53 -37.35 31.19
N THR A 34 35.18 -37.81 30.13
CA THR A 34 36.65 -38.07 30.08
C THR A 34 37.33 -37.58 28.79
N ARG A 35 38.65 -37.33 28.84
CA ARG A 35 39.50 -36.81 27.76
C ARG A 35 40.95 -37.30 27.94
N SER A 36 41.50 -38.04 26.98
CA SER A 36 42.93 -38.40 26.83
C SER A 36 43.14 -39.00 25.42
N GLY A 37 44.30 -38.96 24.75
CA GLY A 37 45.58 -38.29 25.07
C GLY A 37 46.79 -39.20 24.78
N GLN A 38 47.80 -38.67 24.07
CA GLN A 38 49.06 -39.34 23.64
C GLN A 38 48.86 -40.42 22.54
N THR A 39 49.85 -40.86 21.75
CA THR A 39 51.33 -40.70 21.80
C THR A 39 51.97 -40.05 20.55
N VAL A 40 53.30 -39.93 20.54
CA VAL A 40 54.17 -39.31 19.53
C VAL A 40 55.11 -40.35 18.95
N GLU A 41 55.52 -40.21 17.69
CA GLU A 41 56.83 -40.63 17.17
C GLU A 41 57.23 -39.74 15.97
N GLU A 42 58.50 -39.76 15.58
CA GLU A 42 59.22 -38.66 14.89
C GLU A 42 60.32 -39.25 13.99
N ASP A 43 60.44 -38.85 12.71
CA ASP A 43 61.73 -38.60 12.03
C ASP A 43 61.65 -38.18 10.53
N THR A 44 62.46 -37.17 10.20
CA THR A 44 63.25 -36.81 8.99
C THR A 44 62.82 -37.01 7.51
N ASP A 45 62.86 -35.86 6.80
CA ASP A 45 63.61 -35.50 5.56
C ASP A 45 63.20 -35.89 4.10
N ASP A 46 63.19 -34.83 3.27
CA ASP A 46 63.51 -34.67 1.83
C ASP A 46 63.01 -35.63 0.72
N GLU A 47 62.16 -35.10 -0.19
CA GLU A 47 62.59 -34.68 -1.55
C GLU A 47 61.47 -33.90 -2.29
N ASP A 48 61.83 -32.85 -3.05
CA ASP A 48 60.90 -32.04 -3.85
C ASP A 48 60.54 -32.72 -5.19
N LEU A 49 59.24 -32.84 -5.48
CA LEU A 49 58.73 -33.19 -6.82
C LEU A 49 57.56 -32.31 -7.23
N GLU A 50 57.78 -31.47 -8.24
CA GLU A 50 56.74 -30.66 -8.87
C GLU A 50 55.68 -31.54 -9.57
N ILE A 51 54.39 -31.31 -9.29
CA ILE A 51 53.28 -32.00 -9.95
C ILE A 51 52.32 -30.95 -10.50
N GLU A 52 52.11 -30.96 -11.82
CA GLU A 52 51.16 -30.08 -12.50
C GLU A 52 49.71 -30.29 -12.01
N PRO A 53 48.90 -29.22 -11.87
CA PRO A 53 47.51 -29.34 -11.46
C PRO A 53 46.66 -30.00 -12.56
N ARG A 54 46.29 -31.27 -12.35
CA ARG A 54 45.29 -31.96 -13.18
C ARG A 54 43.93 -31.27 -13.07
N GLU A 55 43.30 -31.00 -14.21
CA GLU A 55 41.90 -30.56 -14.25
C GLU A 55 40.97 -31.66 -13.73
N GLU A 56 40.29 -31.42 -12.60
CA GLU A 56 39.22 -32.30 -12.13
C GLU A 56 37.99 -32.17 -13.04
N THR A 57 37.74 -33.20 -13.86
CA THR A 57 36.53 -33.27 -14.69
C THR A 57 35.32 -33.65 -13.83
N GLU A 58 34.53 -32.65 -13.44
CA GLU A 58 33.33 -32.83 -12.60
C GLU A 58 32.39 -33.93 -13.12
N SER A 59 32.20 -34.97 -12.32
CA SER A 59 31.31 -36.09 -12.67
C SER A 59 29.87 -35.62 -12.94
N PRO A 60 29.18 -36.17 -13.97
CA PRO A 60 27.86 -35.67 -14.39
C PRO A 60 26.77 -35.77 -13.31
N ARG A 61 26.88 -36.71 -12.36
CA ARG A 61 25.91 -36.87 -11.26
C ARG A 61 25.70 -35.62 -10.42
N LYS A 62 26.77 -34.88 -10.06
CA LYS A 62 26.64 -33.65 -9.26
C LYS A 62 25.74 -32.62 -9.96
N LYS A 63 25.85 -32.48 -11.29
CA LYS A 63 25.06 -31.53 -12.09
C LYS A 63 23.59 -31.93 -12.23
N GLU A 64 23.26 -33.21 -12.06
CA GLU A 64 21.85 -33.66 -11.96
C GLU A 64 21.28 -33.42 -10.56
N GLU A 65 22.04 -33.70 -9.50
CA GLU A 65 21.63 -33.45 -8.11
C GLU A 65 21.45 -31.96 -7.81
N GLU A 66 22.34 -31.09 -8.31
CA GLU A 66 22.17 -29.63 -8.21
C GLU A 66 20.97 -29.11 -9.00
N ARG A 67 20.72 -29.63 -10.21
CA ARG A 67 19.51 -29.30 -10.98
C ARG A 67 18.23 -29.72 -10.25
N GLY A 68 18.22 -30.91 -9.66
CA GLY A 68 17.13 -31.39 -8.81
C GLY A 68 16.88 -30.45 -7.63
N ASN A 69 17.93 -30.10 -6.90
CA ASN A 69 17.86 -29.15 -5.78
C ASN A 69 17.39 -27.75 -6.20
N LEU A 70 17.83 -27.23 -7.35
CA LEU A 70 17.45 -25.90 -7.83
C LEU A 70 16.01 -25.84 -8.32
N LEU A 71 15.54 -26.87 -9.04
CA LEU A 71 14.12 -27.01 -9.43
C LEU A 71 13.22 -27.23 -8.21
N TRP A 72 13.66 -27.99 -7.20
CA TRP A 72 12.92 -28.21 -5.97
C TRP A 72 12.82 -26.92 -5.12
N ARG A 73 13.92 -26.17 -4.98
CA ARG A 73 13.93 -24.84 -4.35
C ARG A 73 13.04 -23.84 -5.10
N PHE A 74 13.08 -23.84 -6.44
CA PHE A 74 12.20 -23.02 -7.26
C PHE A 74 10.73 -23.41 -7.06
N TYR A 75 10.38 -24.71 -7.10
CA TYR A 75 9.03 -25.20 -6.81
C TYR A 75 8.55 -24.78 -5.42
N HIS A 76 9.38 -24.92 -4.38
CA HIS A 76 9.00 -24.49 -3.03
C HIS A 76 8.84 -22.97 -2.90
N LYS A 77 9.68 -22.18 -3.58
CA LYS A 77 9.53 -20.72 -3.65
C LYS A 77 8.23 -20.34 -4.37
N VAL A 78 8.00 -20.85 -5.58
CA VAL A 78 6.77 -20.64 -6.36
C VAL A 78 5.54 -21.10 -5.57
N LYS A 79 5.60 -22.23 -4.86
CA LYS A 79 4.50 -22.72 -4.00
C LYS A 79 4.22 -21.79 -2.81
N LYS A 80 5.25 -21.17 -2.22
CA LYS A 80 5.10 -20.11 -1.20
C LYS A 80 4.47 -18.86 -1.82
N ASP A 81 4.96 -18.44 -2.99
CA ASP A 81 4.51 -17.24 -3.71
C ASP A 81 3.09 -17.39 -4.32
N LEU A 82 2.60 -18.62 -4.52
CA LEU A 82 1.22 -18.94 -4.93
C LEU A 82 0.28 -19.32 -3.76
N SER A 83 0.79 -19.38 -2.52
CA SER A 83 0.01 -19.83 -1.35
C SER A 83 -1.23 -18.95 -1.04
N TRP A 84 -1.28 -17.72 -1.57
CA TRP A 84 -2.44 -16.84 -1.48
C TRP A 84 -3.63 -17.26 -2.36
N ILE A 85 -3.43 -18.11 -3.37
CA ILE A 85 -4.47 -18.46 -4.34
C ILE A 85 -5.59 -19.29 -3.69
N PRO A 86 -5.33 -20.43 -3.00
CA PRO A 86 -6.41 -21.24 -2.43
C PRO A 86 -7.30 -20.48 -1.42
N PRO A 87 -6.75 -19.71 -0.45
CA PRO A 87 -7.58 -18.89 0.45
C PRO A 87 -8.43 -17.83 -0.26
N ARG A 88 -8.03 -17.37 -1.45
CA ARG A 88 -8.79 -16.39 -2.25
C ARG A 88 -9.70 -17.02 -3.30
N CYS A 89 -9.69 -18.34 -3.48
CA CYS A 89 -10.53 -19.07 -4.44
C CYS A 89 -11.98 -19.28 -3.98
N THR A 90 -12.56 -18.29 -3.26
CA THR A 90 -13.94 -18.31 -2.79
C THR A 90 -14.91 -17.90 -3.91
N TYR A 91 -16.10 -18.48 -3.96
CA TYR A 91 -17.13 -18.14 -4.97
C TYR A 91 -17.40 -16.62 -5.06
N SER A 92 -17.38 -15.90 -3.93
CA SER A 92 -17.62 -14.45 -3.85
C SER A 92 -16.50 -13.57 -4.46
N SER A 93 -15.27 -14.08 -4.55
CA SER A 93 -14.13 -13.46 -5.25
C SER A 93 -13.99 -13.94 -6.69
N LEU A 94 -14.52 -15.13 -7.03
CA LEU A 94 -14.51 -15.65 -8.40
C LEU A 94 -15.50 -14.93 -9.33
N LYS A 95 -16.62 -14.39 -8.81
CA LYS A 95 -17.63 -13.63 -9.60
C LYS A 95 -17.04 -12.54 -10.53
N PRO A 96 -16.23 -11.57 -10.05
CA PRO A 96 -15.63 -10.57 -10.93
C PRO A 96 -14.65 -11.16 -11.96
N VAL A 97 -13.94 -12.24 -11.61
CA VAL A 97 -13.02 -12.93 -12.53
C VAL A 97 -13.78 -13.60 -13.66
N ILE A 98 -14.88 -14.31 -13.36
CA ILE A 98 -15.79 -14.88 -14.37
C ILE A 98 -16.34 -13.79 -15.28
N ARG A 99 -16.83 -12.68 -14.72
CA ARG A 99 -17.43 -11.59 -15.49
C ARG A 99 -16.42 -10.89 -16.41
N GLY A 100 -15.20 -10.63 -15.91
CA GLY A 100 -14.10 -10.11 -16.73
C GLY A 100 -13.66 -11.09 -17.83
N GLY A 101 -13.53 -12.38 -17.49
CA GLY A 101 -13.17 -13.44 -18.42
C GLY A 101 -14.21 -13.64 -19.53
N VAL A 102 -15.51 -13.57 -19.22
CA VAL A 102 -16.57 -13.66 -20.23
C VAL A 102 -16.60 -12.41 -21.12
N ALA A 103 -16.34 -11.21 -20.60
CA ALA A 103 -16.17 -10.02 -21.44
C ALA A 103 -14.99 -10.17 -22.41
N ALA A 104 -13.82 -10.60 -21.92
CA ALA A 104 -12.64 -10.87 -22.76
C ALA A 104 -12.90 -11.97 -23.79
N TRP A 105 -13.61 -13.04 -23.42
CA TRP A 105 -14.02 -14.11 -24.34
C TRP A 105 -14.96 -13.63 -25.44
N ILE A 106 -15.97 -12.81 -25.11
CA ILE A 106 -16.87 -12.25 -26.12
C ILE A 106 -16.12 -11.27 -27.04
N SER A 107 -15.20 -10.45 -26.50
CA SER A 107 -14.30 -9.62 -27.33
C SER A 107 -13.41 -10.45 -28.26
N LEU A 108 -12.90 -11.61 -27.82
CA LEU A 108 -12.15 -12.54 -28.68
C LEU A 108 -13.03 -13.12 -29.80
N VAL A 109 -14.24 -13.58 -29.47
CA VAL A 109 -15.19 -14.11 -30.46
C VAL A 109 -15.58 -13.03 -31.47
N LEU A 110 -15.85 -11.79 -31.03
CA LEU A 110 -16.15 -10.66 -31.92
C LEU A 110 -14.95 -10.29 -32.82
N PHE A 111 -13.73 -10.33 -32.30
CA PHE A 111 -12.51 -10.10 -33.09
C PHE A 111 -12.30 -11.18 -34.17
N LEU A 112 -12.61 -12.44 -33.86
CA LEU A 112 -12.45 -13.57 -34.79
C LEU A 112 -13.51 -13.64 -35.90
N ILE A 113 -14.63 -12.90 -35.82
CA ILE A 113 -15.70 -12.96 -36.82
C ILE A 113 -15.39 -12.01 -37.99
N PRO A 114 -15.18 -12.49 -39.24
CA PRO A 114 -14.76 -11.63 -40.37
C PRO A 114 -15.81 -10.62 -40.84
N ALA A 115 -17.07 -10.73 -40.39
CA ALA A 115 -18.09 -9.70 -40.58
C ALA A 115 -17.89 -8.52 -39.62
N VAL A 116 -17.59 -8.81 -38.34
CA VAL A 116 -17.34 -7.79 -37.31
C VAL A 116 -15.98 -7.13 -37.54
N GLN A 117 -14.96 -7.90 -37.92
CA GLN A 117 -13.65 -7.38 -38.31
C GLN A 117 -13.73 -6.35 -39.46
N ARG A 118 -14.59 -6.59 -40.46
CA ARG A 118 -14.81 -5.63 -41.57
C ARG A 118 -15.53 -4.34 -41.16
N VAL A 119 -16.30 -4.36 -40.07
CA VAL A 119 -16.96 -3.16 -39.52
C VAL A 119 -16.03 -2.40 -38.57
N LEU A 120 -15.27 -3.10 -37.73
CA LEU A 120 -14.26 -2.53 -36.84
C LEU A 120 -13.00 -2.02 -37.57
N GLY A 121 -12.75 -2.52 -38.78
CA GLY A 121 -11.61 -2.15 -39.61
C GLY A 121 -10.26 -2.70 -39.12
N ASN A 122 -9.19 -2.10 -39.64
CA ASN A 122 -7.81 -2.59 -39.49
C ASN A 122 -7.30 -2.62 -38.04
N ALA A 123 -7.90 -1.81 -37.15
CA ALA A 123 -7.54 -1.73 -35.72
C ALA A 123 -8.47 -2.55 -34.81
N SER A 124 -9.25 -3.48 -35.36
CA SER A 124 -10.14 -4.40 -34.65
C SER A 124 -9.51 -5.14 -33.46
N PHE A 125 -8.20 -5.40 -33.47
CA PHE A 125 -7.46 -6.00 -32.35
C PHE A 125 -7.48 -5.13 -31.07
N LEU A 126 -7.72 -3.82 -31.19
CA LEU A 126 -7.88 -2.92 -30.04
C LEU A 126 -9.04 -3.35 -29.14
N LEU A 127 -10.09 -3.99 -29.67
CA LEU A 127 -11.20 -4.55 -28.88
C LEU A 127 -10.71 -5.50 -27.77
N MET A 128 -9.65 -6.28 -28.04
CA MET A 128 -9.04 -7.19 -27.07
C MET A 128 -8.12 -6.46 -26.09
N ILE A 129 -7.34 -5.49 -26.57
CA ILE A 129 -6.50 -4.65 -25.68
C ILE A 129 -7.38 -3.88 -24.69
N THR A 130 -8.51 -3.32 -25.15
CA THR A 130 -9.47 -2.61 -24.29
C THR A 130 -10.11 -3.55 -23.27
N ALA A 131 -10.40 -4.81 -23.63
CA ALA A 131 -10.95 -5.80 -22.70
C ALA A 131 -10.00 -6.15 -21.54
N PHE A 132 -8.69 -6.21 -21.77
CA PHE A 132 -7.69 -6.49 -20.72
C PHE A 132 -7.30 -5.25 -19.90
N ILE A 133 -7.28 -4.06 -20.50
CA ILE A 133 -6.99 -2.80 -19.79
C ILE A 133 -8.21 -2.30 -18.98
N SER A 134 -9.43 -2.51 -19.49
CA SER A 134 -10.67 -2.01 -18.90
C SER A 134 -11.73 -3.11 -18.66
N PRO A 135 -11.42 -4.19 -17.93
CA PRO A 135 -12.37 -5.27 -17.68
C PRO A 135 -13.57 -4.81 -16.81
N PRO A 136 -14.77 -5.41 -16.97
CA PRO A 136 -15.92 -5.15 -16.11
C PRO A 136 -15.79 -5.90 -14.77
N ILE A 137 -14.90 -5.43 -13.89
CA ILE A 137 -14.63 -6.00 -12.55
C ILE A 137 -15.32 -5.22 -11.42
N GLU A 138 -15.71 -3.97 -11.66
CA GLU A 138 -16.40 -3.08 -10.70
C GLU A 138 -17.92 -3.28 -10.63
N PRO A 139 -18.64 -2.75 -9.62
CA PRO A 139 -20.11 -2.71 -9.64
C PRO A 139 -20.64 -1.95 -10.86
N LEU A 140 -21.90 -2.17 -11.22
CA LEU A 140 -22.48 -1.59 -12.45
C LEU A 140 -22.29 -0.06 -12.55
N ALA A 141 -22.47 0.69 -11.46
CA ALA A 141 -22.23 2.14 -11.44
C ALA A 141 -20.76 2.54 -11.66
N GLY A 142 -19.80 1.74 -11.19
CA GLY A 142 -18.36 1.96 -11.43
C GLY A 142 -17.99 1.71 -12.90
N VAL A 143 -18.52 0.62 -13.49
CA VAL A 143 -18.36 0.36 -14.94
C VAL A 143 -18.99 1.47 -15.77
N ILE A 144 -20.17 1.97 -15.41
CA ILE A 144 -20.79 3.14 -16.08
C ILE A 144 -19.90 4.38 -15.97
N GLU A 145 -19.39 4.72 -14.79
CA GLU A 145 -18.48 5.87 -14.61
C GLU A 145 -17.20 5.72 -15.46
N LYS A 146 -16.52 4.58 -15.36
CA LYS A 146 -15.25 4.26 -16.05
C LYS A 146 -15.38 4.25 -17.57
N GLU A 147 -16.38 3.56 -18.12
CA GLU A 147 -16.57 3.45 -19.57
C GLU A 147 -17.10 4.77 -20.17
N PHE A 148 -17.98 5.50 -19.47
CA PHE A 148 -18.41 6.84 -19.90
C PHE A 148 -17.25 7.85 -19.95
N LEU A 149 -16.43 7.91 -18.89
CA LEU A 149 -15.24 8.77 -18.86
C LEU A 149 -14.24 8.39 -19.97
N THR A 150 -14.11 7.10 -20.27
CA THR A 150 -13.27 6.59 -21.35
C THR A 150 -13.75 7.10 -22.72
N LEU A 151 -15.03 6.89 -23.05
CA LEU A 151 -15.58 7.35 -24.32
C LEU A 151 -15.56 8.87 -24.46
N LEU A 152 -15.81 9.62 -23.38
CA LEU A 152 -15.72 11.09 -23.40
C LEU A 152 -14.29 11.57 -23.67
N MET A 153 -13.29 11.02 -23.00
CA MET A 153 -11.90 11.44 -23.19
C MET A 153 -11.34 11.04 -24.57
N VAL A 154 -11.71 9.86 -25.06
CA VAL A 154 -11.33 9.37 -26.39
C VAL A 154 -12.02 10.18 -27.51
N THR A 155 -13.30 10.55 -27.37
CA THR A 155 -13.98 11.40 -28.36
C THR A 155 -13.49 12.85 -28.34
N MET A 156 -13.17 13.42 -27.17
CA MET A 156 -12.47 14.72 -27.10
C MET A 156 -11.09 14.66 -27.77
N THR A 157 -10.38 13.53 -27.66
CA THR A 157 -9.10 13.32 -28.36
C THR A 157 -9.26 13.27 -29.87
N TRP A 158 -10.29 12.58 -30.37
CA TRP A 158 -10.58 12.57 -31.81
C TRP A 158 -10.96 13.97 -32.32
N ALA A 159 -11.72 14.75 -31.55
CA ALA A 159 -11.99 16.14 -31.89
C ALA A 159 -10.71 17.00 -31.92
N TRP A 160 -9.78 16.80 -30.97
CA TRP A 160 -8.47 17.47 -30.96
C TRP A 160 -7.60 17.06 -32.15
N SER A 161 -7.58 15.77 -32.52
CA SER A 161 -6.84 15.31 -33.71
C SER A 161 -7.45 15.84 -35.00
N CYS A 162 -8.77 15.96 -35.11
CA CYS A 162 -9.43 16.60 -36.25
C CYS A 162 -9.10 18.10 -36.36
N LEU A 163 -8.96 18.81 -35.23
CA LEU A 163 -8.49 20.20 -35.21
C LEU A 163 -7.03 20.30 -35.69
N ALA A 164 -6.17 19.39 -35.23
CA ALA A 164 -4.79 19.28 -35.69
C ALA A 164 -4.73 19.06 -37.22
N THR A 165 -5.47 18.07 -37.74
CA THR A 165 -5.56 17.76 -39.18
C THR A 165 -6.03 18.96 -39.99
N LYS A 166 -7.04 19.70 -39.52
CA LYS A 166 -7.53 20.91 -40.20
C LYS A 166 -6.47 22.00 -40.29
N LEU A 167 -5.74 22.26 -39.20
CA LEU A 167 -4.69 23.30 -39.16
C LEU A 167 -3.45 22.89 -39.94
N ALA A 168 -3.03 21.63 -39.82
CA ALA A 168 -1.94 21.05 -40.59
C ALA A 168 -2.23 21.12 -42.10
N ASN A 169 -3.47 20.81 -42.50
CA ASN A 169 -3.91 20.96 -43.89
C ASN A 169 -3.88 22.42 -44.37
N LEU A 170 -4.29 23.40 -43.55
CA LEU A 170 -4.21 24.82 -43.93
C LEU A 170 -2.76 25.33 -44.12
N ALA A 171 -1.77 24.63 -43.57
CA ALA A 171 -0.35 24.92 -43.75
C ALA A 171 0.33 24.08 -44.86
N ARG A 172 -0.43 23.23 -45.58
CA ARG A 172 0.08 22.34 -46.62
C ARG A 172 0.20 23.04 -47.98
N SER A 173 1.29 22.77 -48.70
CA SER A 173 1.54 23.34 -50.04
C SER A 173 1.02 22.49 -51.20
N GLU A 174 1.19 21.16 -51.16
CA GLU A 174 0.81 20.25 -52.26
C GLU A 174 -0.36 19.33 -51.88
N TYR A 175 -1.31 19.15 -52.81
CA TYR A 175 -2.53 18.36 -52.61
C TYR A 175 -2.66 17.26 -53.66
N VAL A 176 -2.29 16.03 -53.30
CA VAL A 176 -2.40 14.85 -54.16
C VAL A 176 -3.55 13.96 -53.69
N PHE A 177 -4.65 13.92 -54.43
CA PHE A 177 -5.82 13.10 -54.06
C PHE A 177 -5.70 11.64 -54.53
N ASP A 178 -5.06 11.40 -55.68
CA ASP A 178 -4.88 10.07 -56.29
C ASP A 178 -3.68 9.28 -55.72
N ALA A 179 -3.28 9.57 -54.49
CA ALA A 179 -2.08 8.99 -53.86
C ALA A 179 -2.26 7.50 -53.51
N THR A 180 -1.36 6.63 -54.01
CA THR A 180 -1.41 5.20 -53.71
C THR A 180 -1.08 4.93 -52.23
N VAL A 181 -1.79 4.00 -51.60
CA VAL A 181 -1.58 3.59 -50.19
C VAL A 181 -0.11 3.23 -49.89
N SER A 182 0.61 2.63 -50.84
CA SER A 182 2.05 2.37 -50.69
C SER A 182 2.87 3.66 -50.54
N GLN A 183 2.65 4.65 -51.41
CA GLN A 183 3.39 5.92 -51.44
C GLN A 183 3.14 6.74 -50.15
N ILE A 184 1.89 6.73 -49.67
CA ILE A 184 1.49 7.32 -48.38
C ILE A 184 2.33 6.72 -47.24
N PHE A 185 2.43 5.39 -47.15
CA PHE A 185 3.21 4.73 -46.08
C PHE A 185 4.73 4.70 -46.30
N HIS A 186 5.23 5.01 -47.51
CA HIS A 186 6.64 5.32 -47.74
C HIS A 186 7.00 6.77 -47.33
N GLY A 187 5.99 7.64 -47.17
CA GLY A 187 6.18 9.02 -46.73
C GLY A 187 6.50 10.01 -47.86
N GLU A 188 6.18 9.68 -49.12
CA GLU A 188 6.49 10.52 -50.28
C GLU A 188 5.90 11.94 -50.15
N PHE A 189 4.76 12.09 -49.48
CA PHE A 189 4.02 13.35 -49.30
C PHE A 189 4.24 14.05 -47.94
N LEU A 190 5.36 13.77 -47.25
CA LEU A 190 5.70 14.49 -46.02
C LEU A 190 6.12 15.95 -46.30
N GLU A 191 5.44 16.89 -45.63
CA GLU A 191 5.84 18.30 -45.58
C GLU A 191 6.15 18.73 -44.15
N ALA A 192 7.20 19.55 -43.98
CA ALA A 192 7.66 19.99 -42.66
C ALA A 192 6.62 20.85 -41.89
N GLY A 193 5.88 21.72 -42.59
CA GLY A 193 4.87 22.61 -41.98
C GLY A 193 3.74 21.83 -41.27
N PRO A 194 3.02 20.96 -41.98
CA PRO A 194 2.05 20.03 -41.38
C PRO A 194 2.64 19.20 -40.22
N CYS A 195 3.85 18.64 -40.38
CA CYS A 195 4.49 17.83 -39.33
C CYS A 195 4.77 18.62 -38.04
N VAL A 196 5.22 19.88 -38.13
CA VAL A 196 5.42 20.74 -36.95
C VAL A 196 4.10 21.02 -36.24
N ILE A 197 3.00 21.24 -36.96
CA ILE A 197 1.67 21.44 -36.36
C ILE A 197 1.23 20.17 -35.62
N TYR A 198 1.38 18.98 -36.23
CA TYR A 198 1.08 17.71 -35.54
C TYR A 198 1.98 17.48 -34.32
N ALA A 199 3.26 17.85 -34.37
CA ALA A 199 4.16 17.78 -33.21
C ALA A 199 3.69 18.66 -32.03
N VAL A 200 3.28 19.90 -32.31
CA VAL A 200 2.75 20.83 -31.29
C VAL A 200 1.42 20.32 -30.72
N PHE A 201 0.52 19.82 -31.55
CA PHE A 201 -0.77 19.26 -31.11
C PHE A 201 -0.61 17.98 -30.28
N LEU A 202 0.38 17.12 -30.61
CA LEU A 202 0.75 15.98 -29.78
C LEU A 202 1.30 16.45 -28.42
N PHE A 203 2.27 17.38 -28.42
CA PHE A 203 2.91 17.91 -27.21
C PHE A 203 1.90 18.44 -26.19
N ILE A 204 0.99 19.30 -26.64
CA ILE A 204 -0.03 19.92 -25.77
C ILE A 204 -0.95 18.86 -25.17
N TRP A 205 -1.47 17.94 -25.99
CA TRP A 205 -2.46 16.96 -25.56
C TRP A 205 -1.85 15.88 -24.63
N THR A 206 -0.70 15.33 -24.99
CA THR A 206 0.02 14.36 -24.15
C THR A 206 0.46 14.96 -22.82
N SER A 207 0.94 16.23 -22.82
CA SER A 207 1.25 16.95 -21.57
C SER A 207 0.01 17.10 -20.69
N LEU A 208 -1.13 17.50 -21.27
CA LEU A 208 -2.40 17.69 -20.56
C LEU A 208 -2.95 16.38 -19.97
N ILE A 209 -2.96 15.29 -20.76
CA ILE A 209 -3.43 13.97 -20.32
C ILE A 209 -2.55 13.43 -19.19
N LEU A 210 -1.23 13.52 -19.33
CA LEU A 210 -0.31 12.92 -18.36
C LEU A 210 -0.18 13.80 -17.09
N PHE A 211 -0.34 15.12 -17.20
CA PHE A 211 -0.64 15.99 -16.06
C PHE A 211 -1.93 15.57 -15.34
N LEU A 212 -3.03 15.34 -16.08
CA LEU A 212 -4.31 14.93 -15.50
C LEU A 212 -4.21 13.56 -14.82
N ARG A 213 -3.50 12.59 -15.42
CA ARG A 213 -3.19 11.28 -14.85
C ARG A 213 -2.38 11.39 -13.57
N ALA A 214 -1.35 12.24 -13.52
CA ALA A 214 -0.56 12.48 -12.31
C ALA A 214 -1.34 13.23 -11.22
N LYS A 215 -2.22 14.16 -11.58
CA LYS A 215 -3.02 14.95 -10.64
C LYS A 215 -4.21 14.18 -10.05
N ILE A 216 -4.80 13.25 -10.80
CA ILE A 216 -5.93 12.43 -10.34
C ILE A 216 -5.48 11.12 -9.69
N GLY A 217 -4.37 10.52 -10.14
CA GLY A 217 -3.92 9.22 -9.67
C GLY A 217 -4.77 8.04 -10.19
N PRO A 218 -4.60 6.84 -9.64
CA PRO A 218 -5.21 5.62 -10.18
C PRO A 218 -6.70 5.48 -9.81
N GLY A 219 -7.54 5.94 -10.72
CA GLY A 219 -8.99 5.82 -10.64
C GLY A 219 -9.63 5.39 -11.96
N PRO A 220 -10.95 5.57 -12.14
CA PRO A 220 -11.65 5.29 -13.41
C PRO A 220 -11.16 6.18 -14.57
N PHE A 221 -10.37 7.21 -14.28
CA PHE A 221 -9.64 8.02 -15.26
C PHE A 221 -8.39 7.32 -15.84
N MET A 222 -7.87 6.24 -15.24
CA MET A 222 -6.70 5.54 -15.78
C MET A 222 -6.96 4.91 -17.15
N PRO A 223 -8.01 4.09 -17.37
CA PRO A 223 -8.36 3.62 -18.71
C PRO A 223 -8.61 4.79 -19.67
N ALA A 224 -9.36 5.82 -19.24
CA ALA A 224 -9.68 6.98 -20.07
C ALA A 224 -8.43 7.74 -20.54
N THR A 225 -7.45 7.97 -19.67
CA THR A 225 -6.17 8.63 -20.04
C THR A 225 -5.29 7.71 -20.91
N VAL A 226 -5.26 6.40 -20.65
CA VAL A 226 -4.53 5.42 -21.47
C VAL A 226 -5.07 5.34 -22.90
N PHE A 227 -6.38 5.23 -23.10
CA PHE A 227 -6.96 5.19 -24.43
C PHE A 227 -6.93 6.56 -25.13
N SER A 228 -6.91 7.65 -24.36
CA SER A 228 -6.68 9.01 -24.87
C SER A 228 -5.26 9.14 -25.48
N CYS A 229 -4.22 8.69 -24.76
CA CYS A 229 -2.86 8.56 -25.29
C CYS A 229 -2.82 7.70 -26.57
N LEU A 230 -3.40 6.50 -26.53
CA LEU A 230 -3.48 5.60 -27.70
C LEU A 230 -4.15 6.26 -28.92
N CYS A 231 -5.23 7.02 -28.69
CA CYS A 231 -5.99 7.69 -29.74
C CYS A 231 -5.22 8.86 -30.36
N ILE A 232 -4.48 9.66 -29.58
CA ILE A 232 -3.67 10.75 -30.13
C ILE A 232 -2.43 10.22 -30.86
N ASP A 233 -1.76 9.21 -30.30
CA ASP A 233 -0.57 8.60 -30.89
C ASP A 233 -0.86 8.00 -32.26
N ILE A 234 -1.91 7.17 -32.37
CA ILE A 234 -2.31 6.56 -33.65
C ILE A 234 -2.82 7.62 -34.62
N SER A 235 -3.61 8.60 -34.15
CA SER A 235 -4.14 9.64 -35.05
C SER A 235 -3.03 10.48 -35.68
N LEU A 236 -2.08 10.99 -34.87
CA LEU A 236 -1.08 11.96 -35.35
C LEU A 236 0.14 11.32 -36.02
N THR A 237 0.50 10.07 -35.67
CA THR A 237 1.50 9.31 -36.46
C THR A 237 1.05 9.04 -37.89
N ILE A 238 -0.26 8.83 -38.10
CA ILE A 238 -0.83 8.45 -39.41
C ILE A 238 -1.32 9.67 -40.20
N ALA A 239 -1.99 10.66 -39.59
CA ALA A 239 -2.62 11.78 -40.32
C ALA A 239 -1.62 12.66 -41.10
N GLN A 240 -0.38 12.72 -40.66
CA GLN A 240 0.72 13.40 -41.33
C GLN A 240 1.11 12.81 -42.69
N LEU A 241 0.98 11.49 -42.85
CA LEU A 241 1.33 10.77 -44.09
C LEU A 241 0.37 11.04 -45.25
N TYR A 242 -0.89 11.37 -44.94
CA TYR A 242 -1.93 11.57 -45.95
C TYR A 242 -1.78 12.95 -46.60
N PRO A 243 -1.66 13.07 -47.94
CA PRO A 243 -1.63 14.35 -48.65
C PRO A 243 -2.95 15.15 -48.60
N TYR A 244 -4.06 14.53 -48.19
CA TYR A 244 -5.38 15.15 -48.05
C TYR A 244 -5.93 15.02 -46.61
N PRO A 245 -6.91 15.84 -46.18
CA PRO A 245 -7.35 15.89 -44.79
C PRO A 245 -8.28 14.73 -44.44
N ASN A 246 -7.71 13.64 -43.91
CA ASN A 246 -8.45 12.44 -43.52
C ASN A 246 -8.88 12.50 -42.02
N TYR A 247 -10.11 12.91 -41.76
CA TYR A 247 -10.68 12.99 -40.41
C TYR A 247 -11.11 11.64 -39.81
N ALA A 248 -11.27 10.59 -40.64
CA ALA A 248 -11.76 9.27 -40.23
C ALA A 248 -10.69 8.39 -39.55
N ILE A 249 -9.44 8.83 -39.48
CA ILE A 249 -8.34 8.05 -38.87
C ILE A 249 -8.66 7.70 -37.41
N GLY A 250 -9.17 8.66 -36.63
CA GLY A 250 -9.55 8.43 -35.23
C GLY A 250 -10.72 7.46 -35.05
N GLU A 251 -11.64 7.37 -36.01
CA GLU A 251 -12.77 6.44 -35.98
C GLU A 251 -12.30 4.99 -35.82
N THR A 252 -11.19 4.62 -36.48
CA THR A 252 -10.58 3.28 -36.39
C THR A 252 -10.15 2.90 -34.97
N VAL A 253 -9.88 3.88 -34.10
CA VAL A 253 -9.53 3.67 -32.69
C VAL A 253 -10.76 3.78 -31.79
N VAL A 254 -11.61 4.78 -32.03
CA VAL A 254 -12.81 5.06 -31.22
C VAL A 254 -13.82 3.91 -31.33
N LEU A 255 -14.02 3.34 -32.52
CA LEU A 255 -15.06 2.33 -32.77
C LEU A 255 -14.82 1.00 -32.01
N PRO A 256 -13.62 0.36 -32.03
CA PRO A 256 -13.34 -0.79 -31.18
C PRO A 256 -13.52 -0.51 -29.68
N ILE A 257 -13.14 0.68 -29.21
CA ILE A 257 -13.31 1.08 -27.80
C ILE A 257 -14.80 1.22 -27.46
N ALA A 258 -15.60 1.84 -28.34
CA ALA A 258 -17.05 1.97 -28.17
C ALA A 258 -17.76 0.61 -28.12
N VAL A 259 -17.36 -0.35 -28.97
CA VAL A 259 -17.89 -1.72 -28.95
C VAL A 259 -17.50 -2.45 -27.67
N HIS A 260 -16.25 -2.31 -27.18
CA HIS A 260 -15.86 -2.81 -25.85
C HIS A 260 -16.72 -2.19 -24.75
N SER A 261 -16.85 -0.86 -24.69
CA SER A 261 -17.60 -0.19 -23.62
C SER A 261 -19.06 -0.63 -23.60
N GLY A 262 -19.71 -0.79 -24.76
CA GLY A 262 -21.05 -1.37 -24.86
C GLY A 262 -21.13 -2.81 -24.35
N LEU A 263 -20.16 -3.65 -24.71
CA LEU A 263 -20.06 -5.03 -24.23
C LEU A 263 -19.81 -5.11 -22.70
N ALA A 264 -18.91 -4.27 -22.17
CA ALA A 264 -18.58 -4.22 -20.75
C ALA A 264 -19.81 -3.80 -19.91
N LEU A 265 -20.61 -2.85 -20.40
CA LEU A 265 -21.88 -2.47 -19.79
C LEU A 265 -22.90 -3.61 -19.84
N LEU A 266 -23.08 -4.26 -21.00
CA LEU A 266 -24.01 -5.38 -21.18
C LEU A 266 -23.65 -6.57 -20.26
N VAL A 267 -22.38 -6.96 -20.24
CA VAL A 267 -21.86 -8.03 -19.37
C VAL A 267 -21.99 -7.62 -17.90
N SER A 268 -21.76 -6.35 -17.56
CA SER A 268 -21.93 -5.86 -16.18
C SER A 268 -23.38 -5.80 -15.71
N ALA A 269 -24.35 -5.65 -16.62
CA ALA A 269 -25.77 -5.64 -16.30
C ALA A 269 -26.37 -7.06 -16.23
N THR A 270 -25.89 -7.99 -17.06
CA THR A 270 -26.48 -9.33 -17.23
C THR A 270 -25.78 -10.44 -16.46
N ILE A 271 -24.44 -10.44 -16.40
CA ILE A 271 -23.66 -11.56 -15.84
C ILE A 271 -23.28 -11.24 -14.39
N LEU A 272 -23.94 -11.91 -13.45
CA LEU A 272 -23.68 -11.80 -12.00
C LEU A 272 -23.67 -10.34 -11.47
N PRO A 273 -24.69 -9.51 -11.75
CA PRO A 273 -24.68 -8.08 -11.43
C PRO A 273 -24.53 -7.80 -9.93
N GLU A 274 -23.42 -7.15 -9.57
CA GLU A 274 -23.12 -6.64 -8.22
C GLU A 274 -23.36 -5.12 -8.20
N THR A 275 -24.20 -4.64 -7.27
CA THR A 275 -24.44 -3.21 -7.03
C THR A 275 -23.54 -2.70 -5.91
N VAL A 276 -23.24 -1.41 -5.91
CA VAL A 276 -22.33 -0.77 -4.94
C VAL A 276 -22.79 -1.04 -3.50
N ASN A 277 -24.09 -0.94 -3.17
CA ASN A 277 -24.55 -1.27 -1.80
C ASN A 277 -24.17 -2.69 -1.35
N ALA A 278 -24.27 -3.69 -2.22
CA ALA A 278 -23.93 -5.07 -1.87
C ALA A 278 -22.41 -5.26 -1.78
N GLN A 279 -21.65 -4.63 -2.68
CA GLN A 279 -20.19 -4.63 -2.61
C GLN A 279 -19.70 -3.93 -1.32
N PHE A 280 -20.30 -2.80 -0.95
CA PHE A 280 -19.97 -2.03 0.24
C PHE A 280 -20.22 -2.83 1.53
N VAL A 281 -21.41 -3.44 1.70
CA VAL A 281 -21.69 -4.30 2.87
C VAL A 281 -20.73 -5.49 2.92
N LYS A 282 -20.35 -6.06 1.77
CA LYS A 282 -19.32 -7.11 1.64
C LYS A 282 -17.90 -6.62 2.00
N ARG A 283 -17.52 -5.38 1.67
CA ARG A 283 -16.25 -4.76 2.11
C ARG A 283 -16.26 -4.42 3.60
N LEU A 284 -17.37 -3.90 4.12
CA LEU A 284 -17.54 -3.60 5.54
C LEU A 284 -17.45 -4.88 6.38
N ASN A 285 -18.09 -5.97 5.94
CA ASN A 285 -17.91 -7.30 6.53
C ASN A 285 -16.45 -7.80 6.51
N ALA A 286 -15.64 -7.40 5.52
CA ALA A 286 -14.22 -7.73 5.47
C ALA A 286 -13.38 -6.94 6.50
N VAL A 287 -13.87 -5.80 6.99
CA VAL A 287 -13.29 -5.06 8.12
C VAL A 287 -13.80 -5.62 9.46
N MET A 288 -15.11 -5.86 9.58
CA MET A 288 -15.72 -6.27 10.85
C MET A 288 -15.38 -7.69 11.28
N ARG A 289 -15.25 -8.65 10.34
CA ARG A 289 -14.99 -10.06 10.66
C ARG A 289 -13.60 -10.33 11.26
N PRO A 290 -12.49 -9.75 10.75
CA PRO A 290 -11.19 -9.90 11.42
C PRO A 290 -11.20 -9.27 12.82
N LEU A 291 -11.86 -8.11 13.01
CA LEU A 291 -12.00 -7.49 14.34
C LEU A 291 -12.80 -8.37 15.30
N ALA A 292 -13.93 -8.95 14.88
CA ALA A 292 -14.72 -9.88 15.69
C ALA A 292 -13.88 -11.09 16.16
N LYS A 293 -13.14 -11.71 15.22
CA LYS A 293 -12.20 -12.79 15.55
C LYS A 293 -11.06 -12.34 16.46
N GLY A 294 -10.56 -11.11 16.28
CA GLY A 294 -9.52 -10.54 17.12
C GLY A 294 -9.97 -10.40 18.57
N ILE A 295 -11.15 -9.82 18.79
CA ILE A 295 -11.76 -9.66 20.12
C ILE A 295 -12.06 -11.01 20.78
N ASN A 296 -12.71 -11.94 20.06
CA ASN A 296 -12.98 -13.29 20.56
C ASN A 296 -11.68 -14.05 20.93
N GLY A 297 -10.55 -13.74 20.27
CA GLY A 297 -9.23 -14.29 20.60
C GLY A 297 -8.49 -13.57 21.74
N GLN A 298 -8.83 -12.31 22.06
CA GLN A 298 -8.06 -11.51 23.03
C GLN A 298 -8.01 -12.12 24.42
N LYS A 299 -9.12 -12.70 24.89
CA LYS A 299 -9.21 -13.29 26.22
C LYS A 299 -8.19 -14.44 26.40
N GLY A 300 -8.14 -15.37 25.44
CA GLY A 300 -7.17 -16.47 25.46
C GLY A 300 -5.71 -16.02 25.37
N VAL A 301 -5.41 -14.88 24.72
CA VAL A 301 -4.04 -14.30 24.69
C VAL A 301 -3.67 -13.65 26.03
N LEU A 302 -4.63 -13.13 26.80
CA LEU A 302 -4.40 -12.58 28.14
C LEU A 302 -4.39 -13.65 29.24
N GLU A 303 -5.01 -14.81 29.02
CA GLU A 303 -4.99 -15.96 29.94
C GLU A 303 -3.67 -16.75 29.86
N VAL A 304 -2.87 -16.57 28.81
CA VAL A 304 -1.53 -17.16 28.65
C VAL A 304 -0.46 -16.24 29.27
N SER A 305 0.46 -16.82 30.04
CA SER A 305 1.57 -16.09 30.67
C SER A 305 2.50 -15.46 29.63
N PRO A 306 2.85 -14.16 29.74
CA PRO A 306 3.76 -13.48 28.81
C PRO A 306 5.20 -14.05 28.83
N LEU A 307 5.53 -14.86 29.84
CA LEU A 307 6.82 -15.53 30.01
C LEU A 307 6.86 -16.92 29.38
N SER A 308 5.72 -17.46 28.92
CA SER A 308 5.63 -18.75 28.24
C SER A 308 5.94 -18.63 26.75
N ASP A 309 6.52 -19.68 26.15
CA ASP A 309 6.80 -19.72 24.71
C ASP A 309 5.52 -19.88 23.86
N ASP A 310 4.39 -20.22 24.50
CA ASP A 310 3.05 -20.22 23.89
C ASP A 310 2.44 -18.81 23.72
N PHE A 311 3.03 -17.77 24.34
CA PHE A 311 2.55 -16.39 24.22
C PHE A 311 2.85 -15.80 22.84
N ASN A 312 1.91 -15.93 21.90
CA ASN A 312 2.02 -15.34 20.57
C ASN A 312 0.91 -14.27 20.30
N PRO A 313 1.25 -12.97 20.30
CA PRO A 313 0.32 -11.89 19.93
C PRO A 313 0.22 -11.61 18.42
N GLU A 314 1.07 -12.21 17.58
CA GLU A 314 1.07 -11.99 16.12
C GLU A 314 -0.28 -12.30 15.44
N PRO A 315 -1.03 -13.38 15.77
CA PRO A 315 -2.32 -13.65 15.16
C PRO A 315 -3.34 -12.52 15.37
N PHE A 316 -3.29 -11.84 16.51
CA PHE A 316 -4.14 -10.68 16.78
C PHE A 316 -3.68 -9.47 15.96
N ALA A 317 -2.38 -9.19 15.90
CA ALA A 317 -1.82 -8.12 15.08
C ALA A 317 -2.12 -8.33 13.58
N GLU A 318 -2.05 -9.57 13.08
CA GLU A 318 -2.41 -9.90 11.70
C GLU A 318 -3.91 -9.71 11.43
N LEU A 319 -4.79 -10.05 12.38
CA LEU A 319 -6.23 -9.82 12.25
C LEU A 319 -6.58 -8.32 12.24
N VAL A 320 -5.92 -7.50 13.06
CA VAL A 320 -6.08 -6.04 13.02
C VAL A 320 -5.57 -5.47 11.69
N SER A 321 -4.37 -5.86 11.25
CA SER A 321 -3.80 -5.42 9.97
C SER A 321 -4.68 -5.83 8.77
N ARG A 322 -5.26 -7.04 8.79
CA ARG A 322 -6.24 -7.49 7.78
C ARG A 322 -7.50 -6.62 7.76
N ALA A 323 -7.94 -6.07 8.89
CA ALA A 323 -9.07 -5.13 8.96
C ALA A 323 -8.68 -3.74 8.44
N GLU A 324 -7.51 -3.22 8.82
CA GLU A 324 -6.95 -1.95 8.33
C GLU A 324 -6.80 -1.96 6.80
N LEU A 325 -6.19 -3.00 6.24
CA LEU A 325 -6.05 -3.20 4.79
C LEU A 325 -7.40 -3.34 4.06
N ALA A 326 -8.48 -3.69 4.77
CA ALA A 326 -9.83 -3.73 4.22
C ALA A 326 -10.55 -2.35 4.22
N LEU A 327 -10.06 -1.36 4.98
CA LEU A 327 -10.59 0.02 4.97
C LEU A 327 -10.40 0.71 3.61
N THR A 328 -9.30 0.44 2.92
CA THR A 328 -8.97 1.01 1.61
C THR A 328 -10.03 0.66 0.55
N PRO A 329 -10.29 -0.63 0.24
CA PRO A 329 -11.34 -0.98 -0.73
C PRO A 329 -12.76 -0.66 -0.23
N LEU A 330 -13.00 -0.58 1.09
CA LEU A 330 -14.26 -0.05 1.63
C LEU A 330 -14.45 1.44 1.30
N SER A 331 -13.38 2.24 1.43
CA SER A 331 -13.39 3.68 1.14
C SER A 331 -13.58 3.96 -0.35
N ALA A 332 -12.94 3.18 -1.22
CA ALA A 332 -13.21 3.22 -2.66
C ALA A 332 -14.67 2.87 -3.02
N SER A 333 -15.28 1.89 -2.33
CA SER A 333 -16.72 1.59 -2.48
C SER A 333 -17.63 2.72 -1.95
N ALA A 334 -17.23 3.43 -0.90
CA ALA A 334 -17.98 4.54 -0.32
C ALA A 334 -18.13 5.73 -1.29
N ARG A 335 -17.09 6.01 -2.10
CA ARG A 335 -17.11 7.04 -3.15
C ARG A 335 -18.24 6.81 -4.16
N LEU A 336 -18.44 5.55 -4.57
CA LEU A 336 -19.46 5.14 -5.53
C LEU A 336 -20.89 5.16 -4.94
N ILE A 337 -21.04 4.97 -3.62
CA ILE A 337 -22.36 4.95 -2.96
C ILE A 337 -23.16 6.25 -3.19
N LYS A 338 -22.49 7.40 -3.26
CA LYS A 338 -23.15 8.70 -3.52
C LYS A 338 -23.79 8.79 -4.92
N ARG A 339 -23.36 7.94 -5.85
CA ARG A 339 -23.60 8.03 -7.31
C ARG A 339 -24.49 6.92 -7.88
N GLU A 340 -24.68 5.80 -7.17
CA GLU A 340 -25.50 4.67 -7.65
C GLU A 340 -27.02 4.87 -7.37
N ILE A 341 -27.87 4.44 -8.31
CA ILE A 341 -29.29 4.16 -8.04
C ILE A 341 -29.36 2.80 -7.33
N SER A 342 -29.51 2.79 -6.00
CA SER A 342 -29.36 1.56 -5.21
C SER A 342 -30.70 1.00 -4.70
N TYR A 343 -30.86 -0.33 -4.74
CA TYR A 343 -32.03 -1.01 -4.18
C TYR A 343 -31.68 -1.69 -2.85
N GLY A 344 -32.35 -1.28 -1.76
CA GLY A 344 -32.07 -1.79 -0.43
C GLY A 344 -32.95 -1.20 0.68
N ARG A 345 -32.64 -1.57 1.93
CA ARG A 345 -33.30 -1.04 3.14
C ARG A 345 -32.71 0.29 3.59
N LEU A 346 -31.38 0.34 3.68
CA LEU A 346 -30.61 1.53 4.04
C LEU A 346 -30.29 2.38 2.80
N ASN A 347 -30.12 3.70 3.01
CA ASN A 347 -29.60 4.65 2.04
C ASN A 347 -28.06 4.72 2.11
N GLY A 348 -27.44 5.38 1.12
CA GLY A 348 -25.99 5.57 1.06
C GLY A 348 -25.40 6.37 2.22
N ASN A 349 -26.10 7.38 2.73
CA ASN A 349 -25.66 8.14 3.91
C ASN A 349 -25.64 7.26 5.16
N ASP A 350 -26.71 6.51 5.41
CA ASP A 350 -26.82 5.53 6.49
C ASP A 350 -25.62 4.55 6.49
N LEU A 351 -25.26 4.04 5.30
CA LEU A 351 -24.11 3.15 5.11
C LEU A 351 -22.76 3.83 5.36
N ARG A 352 -22.60 5.10 4.94
CA ARG A 352 -21.40 5.91 5.22
C ARG A 352 -21.23 6.19 6.72
N GLU A 353 -22.32 6.43 7.44
CA GLU A 353 -22.29 6.60 8.91
C GLU A 353 -21.79 5.31 9.59
N ILE A 354 -22.23 4.13 9.13
CA ILE A 354 -21.75 2.83 9.63
C ILE A 354 -20.26 2.61 9.32
N GLN A 355 -19.75 3.06 8.16
CA GLN A 355 -18.31 3.02 7.84
C GLN A 355 -17.45 3.86 8.80
N MET A 356 -17.97 4.99 9.33
CA MET A 356 -17.22 5.78 10.30
C MET A 356 -16.96 5.00 11.60
N PHE A 357 -17.94 4.20 12.06
CA PHE A 357 -17.73 3.26 13.16
C PHE A 357 -16.72 2.16 12.81
N GLY A 358 -16.78 1.61 11.60
CA GLY A 358 -15.76 0.67 11.10
C GLY A 358 -14.34 1.23 11.21
N ARG A 359 -14.13 2.50 10.82
CA ARG A 359 -12.84 3.22 10.97
C ARG A 359 -12.47 3.47 12.44
N LYS A 360 -13.42 3.86 13.31
CA LYS A 360 -13.18 3.99 14.76
C LYS A 360 -12.72 2.68 15.38
N LEU A 361 -13.36 1.56 15.03
CA LEU A 361 -13.10 0.24 15.61
C LEU A 361 -11.76 -0.37 15.14
N THR A 362 -11.32 -0.10 13.91
CA THR A 362 -9.95 -0.45 13.47
C THR A 362 -8.87 0.34 14.18
N ALA A 363 -9.13 1.60 14.58
CA ALA A 363 -8.17 2.46 15.27
C ALA A 363 -7.97 2.10 16.77
N SER A 364 -8.07 0.81 17.12
CA SER A 364 -7.98 0.34 18.50
C SER A 364 -6.53 -0.02 18.87
N GLY A 365 -5.94 0.79 19.76
CA GLY A 365 -4.56 0.63 20.25
C GLY A 365 -4.29 -0.62 21.09
N MET A 366 -5.22 -1.59 21.16
CA MET A 366 -4.95 -2.90 21.79
C MET A 366 -3.78 -3.63 21.12
N SER A 367 -3.55 -3.42 19.81
CA SER A 367 -2.36 -3.95 19.11
C SER A 367 -1.05 -3.28 19.57
N HIS A 368 -1.12 -2.02 20.01
CA HIS A 368 0.03 -1.30 20.55
C HIS A 368 0.39 -1.76 21.96
N PHE A 369 -0.58 -2.18 22.79
CA PHE A 369 -0.31 -2.79 24.10
C PHE A 369 0.65 -3.98 23.98
N TYR A 370 0.40 -4.92 23.05
CA TYR A 370 1.30 -6.06 22.83
C TYR A 370 2.71 -5.61 22.39
N ARG A 371 2.82 -4.56 21.58
CA ARG A 371 4.12 -3.95 21.19
C ARG A 371 4.87 -3.26 22.33
N VAL A 372 4.19 -2.94 23.44
CA VAL A 372 4.77 -2.33 24.66
C VAL A 372 4.99 -3.37 25.77
N MET A 373 4.30 -4.51 25.69
CA MET A 373 4.50 -5.68 26.54
C MET A 373 5.64 -6.57 26.07
N ASP A 374 5.86 -6.68 24.76
CA ASP A 374 6.90 -7.54 24.15
C ASP A 374 8.31 -7.14 24.59
N THR A 375 8.77 -7.75 25.68
CA THR A 375 10.11 -7.58 26.28
C THR A 375 11.17 -8.44 25.61
N ARG A 376 10.77 -9.49 24.88
CA ARG A 376 11.62 -10.48 24.21
C ARG A 376 12.10 -10.01 22.84
N ARG A 377 11.27 -9.27 22.09
CA ARG A 377 11.69 -8.54 20.90
C ARG A 377 12.79 -7.56 21.26
N ALA A 378 13.87 -7.58 20.48
CA ALA A 378 14.96 -6.60 20.62
C ALA A 378 14.37 -5.18 20.61
N LYS A 379 14.52 -4.47 21.74
CA LYS A 379 13.89 -3.15 21.99
C LYS A 379 14.46 -2.04 21.11
N PHE A 380 15.59 -2.33 20.47
CA PHE A 380 16.12 -1.65 19.31
C PHE A 380 16.10 -2.65 18.14
N PRO A 381 15.91 -2.23 16.88
CA PRO A 381 16.44 -3.03 15.80
C PRO A 381 17.93 -3.28 16.08
N GLU A 382 18.44 -4.49 15.81
CA GLU A 382 19.87 -4.64 15.63
C GLU A 382 20.31 -3.56 14.64
N THR A 383 21.29 -2.72 15.01
CA THR A 383 21.87 -1.76 14.07
C THR A 383 22.29 -2.56 12.85
N PRO A 384 21.67 -2.37 11.67
CA PRO A 384 21.80 -3.30 10.56
C PRO A 384 23.29 -3.42 10.25
N LEU A 385 23.79 -4.67 10.35
CA LEU A 385 25.23 -5.01 10.27
C LEU A 385 25.91 -4.07 9.29
N PRO A 386 26.82 -3.19 9.77
CA PRO A 386 27.12 -1.91 9.16
C PRO A 386 27.40 -2.13 7.69
N SER A 387 26.47 -1.68 6.85
CA SER A 387 26.30 -2.31 5.55
C SER A 387 27.57 -2.17 4.74
N GLN A 388 28.26 -3.30 4.56
CA GLN A 388 29.10 -3.49 3.39
C GLN A 388 28.15 -3.38 2.22
N ALA A 389 28.01 -2.15 1.72
CA ALA A 389 27.33 -1.88 0.48
C ALA A 389 27.96 -2.83 -0.52
N ALA A 390 27.14 -3.69 -1.12
CA ALA A 390 27.56 -4.52 -2.24
C ALA A 390 27.82 -3.56 -3.39
N SER A 391 29.03 -2.99 -3.40
CA SER A 391 29.47 -1.97 -4.34
C SER A 391 29.14 -2.46 -5.73
N PRO A 392 28.31 -1.75 -6.50
CA PRO A 392 27.93 -2.22 -7.82
C PRO A 392 29.20 -2.39 -8.64
N ALA A 393 29.47 -3.63 -9.05
CA ALA A 393 30.65 -3.92 -9.85
C ALA A 393 30.63 -3.05 -11.10
N MET A 394 31.78 -2.45 -11.43
CA MET A 394 31.98 -1.45 -12.50
C MET A 394 31.51 -0.02 -12.19
N THR A 395 32.28 0.68 -11.36
CA THR A 395 32.65 2.08 -11.66
C THR A 395 34.15 2.18 -11.92
N PRO A 396 34.63 3.08 -12.82
CA PRO A 396 36.05 3.17 -13.15
C PRO A 396 36.92 3.69 -12.01
N MET A 397 38.12 3.15 -11.84
CA MET A 397 39.09 3.64 -10.86
C MET A 397 39.53 5.08 -11.18
N HIS A 398 39.32 6.00 -10.23
CA HIS A 398 40.00 7.29 -10.23
C HIS A 398 41.41 7.12 -9.63
N THR A 399 42.44 7.47 -10.39
CA THR A 399 43.83 7.37 -9.94
C THR A 399 44.23 8.52 -9.01
N ARG A 400 44.43 8.21 -7.73
CA ARG A 400 45.35 8.98 -6.86
C ARG A 400 46.01 8.06 -5.84
N MET A 401 47.32 8.27 -5.63
CA MET A 401 48.16 7.42 -4.79
C MET A 401 47.90 7.68 -3.30
N GLY A 402 47.96 6.62 -2.49
CA GLY A 402 47.93 6.73 -1.03
C GLY A 402 49.27 7.20 -0.46
N THR A 403 49.24 7.99 0.61
CA THR A 403 50.43 8.38 1.37
C THR A 403 50.89 7.23 2.28
N PRO A 404 52.20 6.96 2.42
CA PRO A 404 52.67 5.81 3.22
C PRO A 404 52.49 6.00 4.74
N ILE A 405 52.38 4.88 5.45
CA ILE A 405 52.63 4.80 6.89
C ILE A 405 54.16 4.80 7.09
N GLY A 406 54.69 5.73 7.87
CA GLY A 406 56.11 5.77 8.20
C GLY A 406 56.43 4.98 9.47
N SER A 407 57.41 4.09 9.39
CA SER A 407 58.14 3.56 10.54
C SER A 407 59.25 4.52 10.98
N ASP A 408 59.71 4.41 12.22
CA ASP A 408 60.93 5.07 12.66
C ASP A 408 62.14 4.63 11.84
N ASP A 409 63.04 5.57 11.50
CA ASP A 409 64.45 5.46 11.88
C ASP A 409 65.18 6.83 11.79
N SER A 410 66.38 6.90 12.34
CA SER A 410 67.17 8.14 12.49
C SER A 410 67.91 8.61 11.23
N ASP A 411 68.04 9.93 11.01
CA ASP A 411 69.35 10.62 11.17
C ASP A 411 69.27 12.18 11.12
N HIS A 412 70.37 12.85 11.47
CA HIS A 412 70.52 14.32 11.45
C HIS A 412 70.98 14.89 10.08
N ARG A 413 70.44 16.05 9.63
CA ARG A 413 71.18 17.34 9.47
C ARG A 413 70.44 18.49 8.72
N SER A 414 70.89 19.71 9.04
CA SER A 414 70.92 21.01 8.29
C SER A 414 70.42 21.09 6.83
N SER A 415 69.88 22.22 6.30
CA SER A 415 69.61 23.60 6.80
C SER A 415 69.04 24.49 5.67
N ILE A 416 68.91 25.82 5.88
CA ILE A 416 68.85 26.91 4.85
C ILE A 416 67.48 26.99 4.13
N ASP A 417 66.59 27.93 4.53
CA ASP A 417 66.32 29.25 3.89
C ASP A 417 65.38 29.15 2.65
N GLN A 418 64.52 30.12 2.29
CA GLN A 418 64.12 31.42 2.88
C GLN A 418 62.79 31.91 2.24
N ASN A 419 62.12 32.88 2.90
CA ASN A 419 61.39 34.05 2.33
C ASN A 419 60.37 33.90 1.16
N ASN A 420 59.22 34.60 1.10
CA ASN A 420 58.46 35.43 2.07
C ASN A 420 57.09 35.86 1.44
N VAL A 421 56.32 36.71 2.15
CA VAL A 421 55.49 37.82 1.62
C VAL A 421 54.03 37.58 1.12
N ARG A 422 53.07 37.83 2.04
CA ARG A 422 51.90 38.77 1.94
C ARG A 422 50.72 38.46 0.95
N HIS A 423 49.47 38.93 1.14
CA HIS A 423 48.83 39.74 2.21
C HIS A 423 47.27 39.69 2.17
N SER A 424 46.59 39.67 3.34
CA SER A 424 45.29 40.34 3.68
C SER A 424 44.01 40.02 2.85
N VAL A 425 42.75 40.29 3.25
CA VAL A 425 42.13 41.28 4.19
C VAL A 425 40.99 40.63 5.01
N GLN A 426 40.59 41.23 6.14
CA GLN A 426 39.46 40.82 7.00
C GLN A 426 38.33 41.87 7.09
N THR A 427 37.10 41.41 7.33
CA THR A 427 36.11 41.99 8.27
C THR A 427 35.34 40.81 8.92
N ASN A 428 34.98 40.72 10.21
CA ASN A 428 35.04 41.58 11.41
C ASN A 428 33.91 42.61 11.60
N SER A 429 32.89 42.26 12.39
CA SER A 429 32.09 43.17 13.25
C SER A 429 31.81 42.49 14.61
N ALA A 430 31.52 43.27 15.66
CA ALA A 430 31.44 42.83 17.06
C ALA A 430 30.26 43.57 17.79
N THR A 431 29.95 43.45 19.08
CA THR A 431 30.78 43.55 20.30
C THR A 431 30.04 43.06 21.56
N SER A 432 30.78 42.62 22.60
CA SER A 432 30.46 43.00 23.99
C SER A 432 31.66 42.83 24.94
N LEU A 433 32.01 43.95 25.56
CA LEU A 433 32.99 44.23 26.61
C LEU A 433 33.18 43.18 27.72
N HIS A 434 34.44 42.92 28.13
CA HIS A 434 34.92 43.53 29.38
C HIS A 434 36.45 43.68 29.53
N ARG A 435 36.79 44.58 30.46
CA ARG A 435 38.06 45.25 30.81
C ARG A 435 39.34 44.39 30.93
N LYS A 436 40.47 44.96 30.46
CA LYS A 436 41.85 44.44 30.62
C LYS A 436 42.34 44.42 32.08
N LEU A 437 43.24 43.49 32.39
CA LEU A 437 44.34 43.69 33.34
C LEU A 437 45.54 42.82 32.87
N HIS A 438 46.72 43.42 32.69
CA HIS A 438 47.92 42.70 32.24
C HIS A 438 48.83 42.36 33.43
N LEU A 439 49.28 41.11 33.53
CA LEU A 439 50.51 40.75 34.24
C LEU A 439 51.19 39.60 33.47
N HIS A 440 52.50 39.68 33.25
CA HIS A 440 53.29 38.59 32.67
C HIS A 440 53.89 37.74 33.80
N ALA A 441 53.57 36.44 33.85
CA ALA A 441 54.29 35.47 34.68
C ALA A 441 54.21 34.04 34.11
N HIS A 442 55.36 33.59 33.59
CA HIS A 442 55.84 32.23 33.34
C HIS A 442 54.90 31.01 33.53
N HIS A 443 54.67 30.36 32.38
CA HIS A 443 54.59 28.91 32.15
C HIS A 443 54.77 27.94 33.33
N ASN A 444 53.87 26.95 33.41
CA ASN A 444 54.22 25.58 33.74
C ASN A 444 53.46 24.62 32.78
N PRO A 445 54.13 23.98 31.79
CA PRO A 445 53.45 23.41 30.62
C PRO A 445 52.57 22.18 30.92
N PHE A 446 52.83 21.48 32.02
CA PHE A 446 52.11 20.25 32.37
C PHE A 446 50.63 20.45 32.69
N HIS A 447 50.23 21.58 33.29
CA HIS A 447 48.83 21.82 33.64
C HIS A 447 47.94 22.14 32.43
N THR A 448 48.48 22.76 31.36
CA THR A 448 47.72 23.01 30.14
C THR A 448 47.45 21.76 29.30
N HIS A 449 48.26 20.71 29.45
CA HIS A 449 47.94 19.40 28.89
C HIS A 449 46.86 18.72 29.73
N LEU A 450 47.05 18.56 31.04
CA LEU A 450 46.02 17.98 31.93
C LEU A 450 44.64 18.66 31.81
N ILE A 451 44.57 19.98 31.63
CA ILE A 451 43.31 20.69 31.41
C ILE A 451 42.76 20.46 29.98
N LYS A 452 43.59 20.43 28.94
CA LYS A 452 43.13 20.07 27.59
C LYS A 452 42.65 18.63 27.51
N ASP A 453 43.34 17.70 28.15
CA ASP A 453 43.02 16.28 28.13
C ASP A 453 41.76 16.01 28.96
N ALA A 454 41.58 16.67 30.10
CA ALA A 454 40.32 16.62 30.86
C ALA A 454 39.13 17.27 30.11
N ILE A 455 39.35 18.32 29.31
CA ILE A 455 38.31 18.91 28.45
C ILE A 455 38.01 17.98 27.26
N ASN A 456 39.03 17.43 26.61
CA ASN A 456 38.89 16.54 25.45
C ASN A 456 38.25 15.19 25.83
N GLN A 457 38.54 14.65 27.03
CA GLN A 457 37.86 13.48 27.58
C GLN A 457 36.38 13.71 27.91
N SER A 458 35.91 14.96 27.99
CA SER A 458 34.54 15.26 28.44
C SER A 458 33.47 15.19 27.35
N GLN A 459 33.85 15.15 26.06
CA GLN A 459 32.89 15.10 24.94
C GLN A 459 33.38 14.27 23.75
N GLU A 460 33.55 12.96 23.94
CA GLU A 460 33.30 12.03 22.84
C GLU A 460 31.85 12.25 22.36
N HIS A 461 31.70 12.85 21.18
CA HIS A 461 30.39 13.02 20.56
C HIS A 461 29.95 11.66 19.97
N HIS A 462 29.47 10.77 20.83
CA HIS A 462 28.83 9.53 20.40
C HIS A 462 27.74 9.89 19.36
N PRO A 463 27.69 9.21 18.20
CA PRO A 463 26.70 9.50 17.18
C PRO A 463 25.30 9.37 17.78
N VAL A 464 24.37 10.27 17.42
CA VAL A 464 23.16 10.56 18.21
C VAL A 464 22.39 9.31 18.63
N GLY A 465 22.16 8.35 17.73
CA GLY A 465 21.47 7.08 18.06
C GLY A 465 22.21 6.14 19.02
N VAL A 466 23.53 6.27 19.18
CA VAL A 466 24.34 5.57 20.20
C VAL A 466 24.25 6.28 21.55
N PHE A 467 24.28 7.62 21.57
CA PHE A 467 24.00 8.38 22.80
C PHE A 467 22.58 8.09 23.30
N GLU A 468 21.59 8.11 22.40
CA GLU A 468 20.19 7.79 22.71
C GLU A 468 20.02 6.35 23.17
N SER A 469 20.58 5.34 22.46
CA SER A 469 20.44 3.95 22.90
C SER A 469 21.12 3.69 24.25
N GLN A 470 22.31 4.25 24.51
CA GLN A 470 22.94 4.21 25.83
C GLN A 470 22.11 4.93 26.89
N PHE A 471 21.52 6.09 26.57
CA PHE A 471 20.66 6.84 27.48
C PHE A 471 19.38 6.04 27.84
N TYR A 472 18.73 5.43 26.86
CA TYR A 472 17.59 4.54 27.07
C TYR A 472 17.97 3.28 27.85
N MET A 473 19.09 2.61 27.53
CA MET A 473 19.60 1.48 28.33
C MET A 473 19.91 1.89 29.78
N ASN A 474 20.45 3.09 30.00
CA ASN A 474 20.75 3.60 31.34
C ASN A 474 19.48 4.01 32.11
N ILE A 475 18.40 4.40 31.43
CA ILE A 475 17.06 4.55 32.03
C ILE A 475 16.46 3.19 32.36
N GLU A 476 16.51 2.24 31.43
CA GLU A 476 15.97 0.89 31.61
C GLU A 476 16.64 0.16 32.77
N ARG A 477 17.98 0.21 32.87
CA ARG A 477 18.74 -0.31 34.03
C ARG A 477 18.38 0.34 35.36
N ARG A 478 17.84 1.57 35.37
CA ARG A 478 17.34 2.26 36.58
C ARG A 478 15.87 1.92 36.89
N LEU A 479 15.14 1.35 35.95
CA LEU A 479 13.74 0.94 36.08
C LEU A 479 13.57 -0.57 36.27
N TYR A 480 14.64 -1.35 36.06
CA TYR A 480 14.70 -2.79 36.32
C TYR A 480 14.31 -3.13 37.77
N HIS A 481 13.55 -4.21 37.94
CA HIS A 481 13.15 -4.71 39.25
C HIS A 481 13.54 -6.19 39.37
N PRO A 482 14.07 -6.67 40.52
CA PRO A 482 14.47 -8.08 40.66
C PRO A 482 13.33 -9.09 40.44
N GLN A 483 12.08 -8.66 40.63
CA GLN A 483 10.86 -9.43 40.37
C GLN A 483 10.09 -8.85 39.18
N GLU A 484 10.77 -8.42 38.12
CA GLU A 484 10.15 -7.85 36.92
C GLU A 484 9.21 -8.84 36.23
N GLU A 485 9.64 -10.09 36.12
CA GLU A 485 8.92 -11.18 35.44
C GLU A 485 7.66 -11.60 36.23
N GLU A 486 7.80 -11.87 37.54
CA GLU A 486 6.67 -12.23 38.42
C GLU A 486 5.57 -11.16 38.44
N LEU A 487 5.96 -9.87 38.49
CA LEU A 487 5.03 -8.74 38.47
C LEU A 487 4.42 -8.49 37.09
N GLU A 488 5.11 -8.85 36.01
CA GLU A 488 4.57 -8.81 34.65
C GLU A 488 3.44 -9.85 34.52
N GLU A 489 3.70 -11.10 34.89
CA GLU A 489 2.70 -12.18 34.90
C GLU A 489 1.49 -11.87 35.80
N GLU A 490 1.71 -11.41 37.05
CA GLU A 490 0.63 -11.00 37.95
C GLU A 490 -0.21 -9.86 37.33
N SER A 491 0.43 -8.87 36.70
CA SER A 491 -0.27 -7.74 36.07
C SER A 491 -1.12 -8.15 34.87
N VAL A 492 -0.65 -9.11 34.06
CA VAL A 492 -1.40 -9.63 32.90
C VAL A 492 -2.56 -10.51 33.35
N LYS A 493 -2.36 -11.34 34.38
CA LYS A 493 -3.44 -12.12 34.99
C LYS A 493 -4.54 -11.23 35.60
N LEU A 494 -4.16 -10.21 36.37
CA LEU A 494 -5.12 -9.23 36.91
C LEU A 494 -5.83 -8.43 35.80
N LEU A 495 -5.15 -8.18 34.67
CA LEU A 495 -5.77 -7.58 33.50
C LEU A 495 -6.82 -8.51 32.88
N ALA A 496 -6.50 -9.79 32.65
CA ALA A 496 -7.42 -10.81 32.17
C ALA A 496 -8.66 -10.94 33.07
N GLU A 497 -8.45 -11.08 34.39
CA GLU A 497 -9.52 -11.16 35.39
C GLU A 497 -10.34 -9.87 35.54
N SER A 498 -9.82 -8.71 35.11
CA SER A 498 -10.56 -7.44 35.07
C SER A 498 -11.36 -7.25 33.79
N CYS A 499 -10.82 -7.71 32.65
CA CYS A 499 -11.35 -7.44 31.31
C CYS A 499 -12.17 -8.59 30.70
N GLY A 500 -12.05 -9.82 31.19
CA GLY A 500 -12.65 -11.02 30.59
C GLY A 500 -14.14 -10.89 30.27
N ASP A 501 -14.98 -10.50 31.24
CA ASP A 501 -16.43 -10.33 31.04
C ASP A 501 -16.78 -9.24 30.01
N LEU A 502 -15.92 -8.22 29.87
CA LEU A 502 -16.10 -7.14 28.90
C LEU A 502 -15.63 -7.57 27.50
N LEU A 503 -14.58 -8.39 27.41
CA LEU A 503 -14.12 -9.00 26.16
C LEU A 503 -15.12 -10.03 25.62
N ASP A 504 -15.71 -10.87 26.48
CA ASP A 504 -16.74 -11.83 26.07
C ASP A 504 -17.96 -11.11 25.46
N VAL A 505 -18.45 -10.04 26.12
CA VAL A 505 -19.58 -9.24 25.60
C VAL A 505 -19.19 -8.39 24.38
N ALA A 506 -17.95 -7.89 24.31
CA ALA A 506 -17.43 -7.25 23.10
C ALA A 506 -17.42 -8.21 21.89
N GLY A 507 -17.10 -9.49 22.12
CA GLY A 507 -17.19 -10.57 21.14
C GLY A 507 -18.62 -10.78 20.63
N GLU A 508 -19.56 -11.04 21.56
CA GLU A 508 -20.98 -11.21 21.24
C GLU A 508 -21.57 -10.02 20.45
N VAL A 509 -21.17 -8.79 20.80
CA VAL A 509 -21.58 -7.57 20.11
C VAL A 509 -21.05 -7.52 18.68
N MET A 510 -19.75 -7.80 18.48
CA MET A 510 -19.14 -7.80 17.15
C MET A 510 -19.74 -8.87 16.23
N ASP A 511 -19.96 -10.08 16.75
CA ASP A 511 -20.61 -11.17 15.98
C ASP A 511 -22.08 -10.83 15.68
N HIS A 512 -22.82 -10.19 16.59
CA HIS A 512 -24.18 -9.70 16.31
C HIS A 512 -24.23 -8.63 15.22
N VAL A 513 -23.22 -7.77 15.12
CA VAL A 513 -23.09 -6.77 14.03
C VAL A 513 -22.74 -7.46 12.70
N VAL A 514 -21.88 -8.49 12.70
CA VAL A 514 -21.60 -9.30 11.50
C VAL A 514 -22.85 -10.06 11.03
N ASP A 515 -23.59 -10.69 11.94
CA ASP A 515 -24.92 -11.30 11.71
C ASP A 515 -25.91 -10.32 11.08
N TRP A 516 -25.86 -9.05 11.51
CA TRP A 516 -26.73 -7.99 11.00
C TRP A 516 -26.35 -7.57 9.57
N LEU A 517 -25.06 -7.40 9.28
CA LEU A 517 -24.56 -7.12 7.93
C LEU A 517 -24.87 -8.25 6.94
N ASP A 518 -24.74 -9.51 7.37
CA ASP A 518 -25.09 -10.69 6.56
C ASP A 518 -26.60 -10.79 6.27
N ARG A 519 -27.44 -10.55 7.29
CA ARG A 519 -28.89 -10.50 7.13
C ARG A 519 -29.31 -9.44 6.11
N MET A 520 -28.69 -8.25 6.12
CA MET A 520 -29.00 -7.20 5.14
C MET A 520 -28.68 -7.60 3.69
N ASN A 521 -27.57 -8.29 3.45
CA ASN A 521 -27.25 -8.82 2.12
C ASN A 521 -28.23 -9.92 1.67
N THR A 522 -28.63 -10.80 2.59
CA THR A 522 -29.56 -11.90 2.30
C THR A 522 -30.98 -11.39 2.04
N ASP A 523 -31.45 -10.41 2.83
CA ASP A 523 -32.77 -9.80 2.64
C ASP A 523 -32.90 -8.99 1.36
N ARG A 524 -31.79 -8.50 0.77
CA ARG A 524 -31.80 -7.77 -0.50
C ARG A 524 -32.32 -8.62 -1.67
N LEU A 525 -32.06 -9.93 -1.66
CA LEU A 525 -32.45 -10.86 -2.74
C LEU A 525 -33.92 -11.33 -2.64
N ARG A 526 -34.61 -11.05 -1.52
CA ARG A 526 -36.03 -11.35 -1.38
C ARG A 526 -36.85 -10.30 -2.13
N PHE A 527 -37.77 -10.77 -2.99
CA PHE A 527 -38.79 -9.97 -3.70
C PHE A 527 -39.48 -8.92 -2.79
N PRO A 528 -40.11 -7.86 -3.35
CA PRO A 528 -40.63 -6.69 -2.62
C PRO A 528 -41.91 -6.98 -1.81
N ARG A 529 -41.84 -7.99 -0.93
CA ARG A 529 -42.80 -8.29 0.12
C ARG A 529 -42.33 -7.57 1.39
N ARG A 530 -43.27 -6.98 2.12
CA ARG A 530 -43.03 -6.40 3.45
C ARG A 530 -42.40 -7.47 4.34
N THR A 531 -41.27 -7.18 4.99
CA THR A 531 -40.73 -8.05 6.04
C THR A 531 -41.78 -8.22 7.13
N PRO A 532 -42.01 -9.43 7.67
CA PRO A 532 -42.98 -9.61 8.74
C PRO A 532 -42.65 -8.68 9.91
N ASN A 533 -43.67 -7.98 10.44
CA ASN A 533 -43.45 -7.09 11.59
C ASN A 533 -42.97 -7.88 12.84
N ALA A 534 -43.18 -9.20 12.88
CA ALA A 534 -42.70 -10.09 13.93
C ALA A 534 -41.16 -10.27 13.88
N ASP A 535 -40.61 -10.63 12.71
CA ASP A 535 -39.17 -10.81 12.50
C ASP A 535 -38.38 -9.54 12.88
N VAL A 536 -38.92 -8.36 12.55
CA VAL A 536 -38.32 -7.05 12.88
C VAL A 536 -38.39 -6.78 14.39
N LYS A 537 -39.48 -7.15 15.07
CA LYS A 537 -39.57 -7.05 16.54
C LYS A 537 -38.57 -7.97 17.23
N ALA A 538 -38.50 -9.24 16.83
CA ALA A 538 -37.55 -10.20 17.41
C ALA A 538 -36.08 -9.78 17.17
N ALA A 539 -35.78 -9.15 16.03
CA ALA A 539 -34.46 -8.57 15.76
C ALA A 539 -34.13 -7.38 16.68
N LEU A 540 -35.08 -6.46 16.88
CA LEU A 540 -34.96 -5.33 17.82
C LEU A 540 -34.86 -5.80 19.28
N GLU A 541 -35.62 -6.83 19.67
CA GLU A 541 -35.58 -7.42 21.00
C GLU A 541 -34.19 -8.04 21.28
N LYS A 542 -33.65 -8.88 20.37
CA LYS A 542 -32.26 -9.38 20.48
C LYS A 542 -31.24 -8.23 20.58
N HIS A 543 -31.41 -7.18 19.77
CA HIS A 543 -30.52 -6.03 19.76
C HIS A 543 -30.53 -5.29 21.11
N ASN A 544 -31.71 -5.02 21.66
CA ASN A 544 -31.88 -4.31 22.93
C ASN A 544 -31.31 -5.11 24.12
N THR A 545 -31.47 -6.45 24.13
CA THR A 545 -30.85 -7.30 25.15
C THR A 545 -29.32 -7.21 25.12
N ILE A 546 -28.72 -7.24 23.92
CA ILE A 546 -27.25 -7.16 23.75
C ILE A 546 -26.73 -5.76 24.12
N LEU A 547 -27.41 -4.70 23.68
CA LEU A 547 -27.06 -3.31 24.01
C LEU A 547 -27.21 -3.01 25.52
N GLY A 548 -28.21 -3.60 26.18
CA GLY A 548 -28.36 -3.55 27.64
C GLY A 548 -27.17 -4.23 28.33
N ARG A 549 -26.89 -5.50 27.98
CA ARG A 549 -25.77 -6.26 28.56
C ARG A 549 -24.41 -5.57 28.35
N LEU A 550 -24.18 -4.91 27.21
CA LEU A 550 -22.97 -4.11 27.00
C LEU A 550 -22.90 -2.90 27.96
N LYS A 551 -24.01 -2.17 28.15
CA LYS A 551 -24.07 -1.03 29.07
C LYS A 551 -23.86 -1.46 30.52
N ASP A 552 -24.56 -2.51 30.96
CA ASP A 552 -24.47 -3.02 32.33
C ASP A 552 -23.06 -3.54 32.66
N THR A 553 -22.41 -4.22 31.70
CA THR A 553 -21.03 -4.71 31.87
C THR A 553 -19.98 -3.60 31.82
N MET A 554 -20.15 -2.58 30.97
CA MET A 554 -19.31 -1.38 30.98
C MET A 554 -19.43 -0.63 32.32
N ASP A 555 -20.64 -0.46 32.84
CA ASP A 555 -20.89 0.20 34.14
C ASP A 555 -20.26 -0.57 35.31
N ALA A 556 -20.42 -1.90 35.35
CA ALA A 556 -19.79 -2.76 36.35
C ALA A 556 -18.25 -2.76 36.25
N PHE A 557 -17.71 -2.71 35.03
CA PHE A 557 -16.27 -2.57 34.80
C PHE A 557 -15.74 -1.23 35.31
N LEU A 558 -16.45 -0.13 35.02
CA LEU A 558 -16.09 1.22 35.47
C LEU A 558 -16.18 1.42 36.99
N LYS A 559 -17.12 0.75 37.66
CA LYS A 559 -17.31 0.85 39.12
C LYS A 559 -16.32 -0.03 39.88
N GLU A 560 -16.20 -1.31 39.50
CA GLU A 560 -15.50 -2.30 40.31
C GLU A 560 -14.30 -2.92 39.59
N LYS A 561 -14.50 -3.58 38.45
CA LYS A 561 -13.51 -4.53 37.90
C LYS A 561 -12.21 -3.84 37.48
N ARG A 562 -12.28 -2.63 36.92
CA ARG A 562 -11.08 -1.85 36.54
C ARG A 562 -10.09 -1.65 37.70
N HIS A 563 -10.60 -1.59 38.94
CA HIS A 563 -9.83 -1.28 40.14
C HIS A 563 -9.07 -2.50 40.70
N ARG A 564 -9.32 -3.73 40.21
CA ARG A 564 -8.55 -4.94 40.62
C ARG A 564 -7.05 -4.79 40.37
N ILE A 565 -6.66 -4.13 39.29
CA ILE A 565 -5.25 -3.90 38.92
C ILE A 565 -4.49 -3.05 39.96
N LEU A 566 -5.20 -2.35 40.85
CA LEU A 566 -4.59 -1.65 41.98
C LEU A 566 -4.23 -2.59 43.16
N GLU A 567 -4.50 -3.90 43.08
CA GLU A 567 -4.29 -4.83 44.21
C GLU A 567 -2.84 -4.92 44.71
N PRO A 568 -1.82 -5.09 43.85
CA PRO A 568 -0.41 -4.99 44.26
C PRO A 568 -0.03 -3.62 44.85
N TYR A 569 -0.81 -2.58 44.57
CA TYR A 569 -0.59 -1.20 45.02
C TYR A 569 -1.40 -0.81 46.27
N LYS A 570 -2.38 -1.63 46.71
CA LYS A 570 -3.20 -1.37 47.92
C LYS A 570 -2.35 -1.16 49.17
N GLY A 571 -1.20 -1.86 49.27
CA GLY A 571 -0.22 -1.73 50.36
C GLY A 571 0.61 -0.44 50.40
N VAL A 572 0.29 0.55 49.55
CA VAL A 572 0.81 1.93 49.61
C VAL A 572 -0.31 2.97 49.62
N LEU A 573 -1.53 2.60 49.20
CA LEU A 573 -2.74 3.43 49.33
C LEU A 573 -3.32 3.41 50.76
N ASP A 574 -3.03 2.38 51.55
CA ASP A 574 -3.37 2.29 52.98
C ASP A 574 -2.28 2.98 53.84
N PRO A 575 -2.56 4.13 54.49
CA PRO A 575 -1.56 4.85 55.28
C PRO A 575 -1.09 4.12 56.55
N LEU A 576 -1.77 3.03 56.95
CA LEU A 576 -1.38 2.19 58.08
C LEU A 576 -0.44 1.05 57.69
N ARG A 577 -0.32 0.73 56.39
CA ARG A 577 0.58 -0.31 55.87
C ARG A 577 1.72 0.30 55.08
N LYS A 578 2.93 0.25 55.64
CA LYS A 578 4.16 0.56 54.90
C LYS A 578 4.71 -0.70 54.23
N SER A 579 4.31 -0.97 52.98
CA SER A 579 5.06 -1.92 52.15
C SER A 579 6.52 -1.49 52.01
N ARG A 580 7.45 -2.44 52.02
CA ARG A 580 8.88 -2.20 51.71
C ARG A 580 9.20 -2.29 50.22
N HIS A 581 8.30 -2.88 49.43
CA HIS A 581 8.48 -3.12 48.00
C HIS A 581 7.26 -2.56 47.27
N LEU A 582 7.49 -1.63 46.35
CA LEU A 582 6.48 -0.98 45.51
C LEU A 582 6.68 -1.48 44.07
N PRO A 583 5.70 -2.18 43.47
CA PRO A 583 5.80 -2.58 42.07
C PRO A 583 6.02 -1.38 41.13
N PRO A 584 6.92 -1.47 40.13
CA PRO A 584 7.14 -0.40 39.16
C PRO A 584 5.84 0.08 38.48
N HIS A 585 5.62 1.39 38.40
CA HIS A 585 4.40 1.96 37.82
C HIS A 585 4.21 1.68 36.31
N ARG A 586 5.22 1.15 35.61
CA ARG A 586 5.12 0.74 34.19
C ARG A 586 4.04 -0.34 33.96
N PHE A 587 3.86 -1.26 34.91
CA PHE A 587 2.87 -2.34 34.82
C PHE A 587 1.45 -1.76 34.90
N LEU A 588 1.23 -0.89 35.89
CA LEU A 588 -0.01 -0.11 36.02
C LEU A 588 -0.30 0.76 34.79
N PHE A 589 0.72 1.38 34.18
CA PHE A 589 0.58 2.14 32.94
C PHE A 589 0.18 1.26 31.75
N ARG A 590 0.89 0.14 31.51
CA ARG A 590 0.56 -0.84 30.45
C ARG A 590 -0.87 -1.35 30.60
N ALA A 591 -1.26 -1.72 31.81
CA ALA A 591 -2.59 -2.24 32.10
C ALA A 591 -3.69 -1.17 31.89
N PHE A 592 -3.50 0.07 32.38
CA PHE A 592 -4.45 1.15 32.11
C PHE A 592 -4.51 1.55 30.63
N LEU A 593 -3.41 1.44 29.88
CA LEU A 593 -3.38 1.66 28.43
C LEU A 593 -4.26 0.63 27.70
N TYR A 594 -4.20 -0.65 28.08
CA TYR A 594 -5.11 -1.67 27.56
C TYR A 594 -6.56 -1.40 27.96
N GLN A 595 -6.84 -1.17 29.25
CA GLN A 595 -8.19 -0.87 29.74
C GLN A 595 -8.79 0.35 29.02
N TYR A 596 -7.98 1.39 28.74
CA TYR A 596 -8.41 2.57 27.99
C TYR A 596 -8.79 2.23 26.54
N HIS A 597 -7.94 1.49 25.81
CA HIS A 597 -8.25 1.11 24.43
C HIS A 597 -9.45 0.15 24.33
N LEU A 598 -9.58 -0.81 25.26
CA LEU A 598 -10.77 -1.66 25.34
C LEU A 598 -12.03 -0.85 25.66
N LEU A 599 -11.98 0.09 26.61
CA LEU A 599 -13.12 0.95 26.92
C LEU A 599 -13.53 1.81 25.72
N ARG A 600 -12.57 2.43 25.01
CA ARG A 600 -12.85 3.20 23.79
C ARG A 600 -13.44 2.34 22.66
N PHE A 601 -13.00 1.09 22.55
CA PHE A 601 -13.58 0.13 21.61
C PHE A 601 -15.03 -0.21 21.99
N CYS A 602 -15.32 -0.46 23.27
CA CYS A 602 -16.68 -0.68 23.78
C CYS A 602 -17.59 0.55 23.64
N GLU A 603 -17.09 1.76 23.86
CA GLU A 603 -17.81 3.01 23.57
C GLU A 603 -18.17 3.13 22.09
N ALA A 604 -17.22 2.88 21.18
CA ALA A 604 -17.46 2.93 19.73
C ALA A 604 -18.47 1.86 19.27
N MET A 605 -18.44 0.66 19.86
CA MET A 605 -19.46 -0.37 19.61
C MET A 605 -20.84 0.04 20.15
N ARG A 606 -20.92 0.66 21.34
CA ARG A 606 -22.17 1.15 21.93
C ARG A 606 -22.82 2.20 21.02
N GLU A 607 -22.05 3.17 20.54
CA GLU A 607 -22.52 4.16 19.55
C GLU A 607 -22.98 3.49 18.24
N MET A 608 -22.23 2.49 17.75
CA MET A 608 -22.57 1.77 16.53
C MET A 608 -23.88 0.97 16.67
N LEU A 609 -24.09 0.31 17.81
CA LEU A 609 -25.34 -0.40 18.12
C LEU A 609 -26.52 0.58 18.22
N GLU A 610 -26.39 1.66 18.99
CA GLU A 610 -27.44 2.69 19.10
C GLU A 610 -27.84 3.26 17.72
N LYS A 611 -26.86 3.45 16.82
CA LYS A 611 -27.14 3.88 15.43
C LYS A 611 -27.78 2.77 14.58
N ILE A 612 -27.41 1.51 14.78
CA ILE A 612 -28.09 0.36 14.15
C ILE A 612 -29.56 0.29 14.62
N GLU A 613 -29.84 0.51 15.91
CA GLU A 613 -31.20 0.53 16.46
C GLU A 613 -32.05 1.65 15.85
N GLU A 614 -31.49 2.86 15.71
CA GLU A 614 -32.12 4.01 15.02
C GLU A 614 -32.48 3.64 13.57
N LEU A 615 -31.58 2.97 12.85
CA LEU A 615 -31.80 2.55 11.46
C LEU A 615 -32.80 1.39 11.34
N GLU A 616 -32.81 0.42 12.27
CA GLU A 616 -33.80 -0.65 12.35
C GLU A 616 -35.22 -0.07 12.56
N ARG A 617 -35.36 0.90 13.48
CA ARG A 617 -36.62 1.58 13.79
C ARG A 617 -37.12 2.46 12.64
N THR A 618 -36.24 3.20 11.97
CA THR A 618 -36.62 4.17 10.92
C THR A 618 -36.76 3.55 9.53
N ARG A 619 -35.86 2.64 9.12
CA ARG A 619 -35.78 2.10 7.75
C ARG A 619 -36.56 0.79 7.58
N THR A 620 -37.84 0.78 7.91
CA THR A 620 -38.68 -0.45 7.90
C THR A 620 -39.12 -0.97 6.51
N LYS A 621 -38.80 -0.28 5.40
CA LYS A 621 -39.22 -0.66 4.04
C LYS A 621 -38.06 -0.57 3.05
N ARG A 622 -37.88 -1.62 2.23
CA ARG A 622 -36.97 -1.61 1.07
C ARG A 622 -37.47 -0.59 0.03
N ARG A 623 -36.57 0.19 -0.56
CA ARG A 623 -36.87 1.19 -1.60
C ARG A 623 -35.76 1.21 -2.66
N LEU A 624 -36.07 1.84 -3.80
CA LEU A 624 -35.07 2.35 -4.72
C LEU A 624 -34.61 3.73 -4.21
N TRP A 625 -33.32 3.92 -4.03
CA TRP A 625 -32.70 5.20 -3.68
C TRP A 625 -32.08 5.82 -4.94
N ALA A 626 -32.37 7.10 -5.17
CA ALA A 626 -31.71 7.89 -6.21
C ALA A 626 -30.30 8.32 -5.75
N PRO A 627 -29.38 8.68 -6.68
CA PRO A 627 -28.10 9.29 -6.33
C PRO A 627 -28.28 10.53 -5.46
N ILE A 628 -27.37 10.72 -4.51
CA ILE A 628 -27.49 11.71 -3.43
C ILE A 628 -26.95 13.08 -3.89
N LEU A 629 -26.06 13.10 -4.89
CA LEU A 629 -25.54 14.32 -5.50
C LEU A 629 -26.56 14.92 -6.48
N PRO A 630 -26.80 16.25 -6.45
CA PRO A 630 -27.65 16.89 -7.46
C PRO A 630 -26.99 16.76 -8.84
N LEU A 631 -27.80 16.67 -9.90
CA LEU A 631 -27.31 16.48 -11.28
C LEU A 631 -26.23 17.49 -11.71
N ARG A 632 -26.32 18.74 -11.24
CA ARG A 632 -25.27 19.76 -11.46
C ARG A 632 -23.93 19.39 -10.80
N SER A 633 -23.94 18.78 -9.61
CA SER A 633 -22.74 18.28 -8.91
C SER A 633 -22.17 16.98 -9.51
N ILE A 634 -22.94 16.30 -10.36
CA ILE A 634 -22.46 15.17 -11.17
C ILE A 634 -21.82 15.70 -12.47
N LEU A 635 -22.37 16.79 -13.03
CA LEU A 635 -21.87 17.44 -14.25
C LEU A 635 -20.63 18.30 -14.01
N THR A 636 -20.59 19.08 -12.93
CA THR A 636 -19.33 19.64 -12.44
C THR A 636 -18.47 18.47 -11.99
N TRP A 637 -17.36 18.22 -12.69
CA TRP A 637 -16.34 17.30 -12.23
C TRP A 637 -15.69 17.85 -10.95
N SER A 638 -16.33 17.57 -9.82
CA SER A 638 -15.71 17.60 -8.50
C SER A 638 -14.43 16.77 -8.61
N MET A 639 -13.30 17.48 -8.56
CA MET A 639 -11.96 16.93 -8.73
C MET A 639 -11.84 15.71 -7.85
N TRP A 640 -11.55 14.56 -8.48
CA TRP A 640 -11.83 13.21 -8.00
C TRP A 640 -11.64 13.10 -6.47
N GLU A 641 -12.76 13.08 -5.73
CA GLU A 641 -12.80 13.18 -4.26
C GLU A 641 -11.81 12.19 -3.64
N THR A 642 -10.65 12.72 -3.23
CA THR A 642 -9.39 11.98 -3.30
C THR A 642 -9.43 10.74 -2.42
N ASN A 643 -8.84 9.63 -2.89
CA ASN A 643 -8.46 8.52 -2.02
C ASN A 643 -7.28 8.96 -1.13
N ASP A 644 -7.58 9.81 -0.14
CA ASP A 644 -6.72 10.46 0.87
C ASP A 644 -6.15 9.42 1.89
N SER A 645 -5.88 8.21 1.40
CA SER A 645 -5.69 6.98 2.17
C SER A 645 -5.14 5.82 1.32
N THR A 646 -4.47 6.09 0.20
CA THR A 646 -3.88 5.00 -0.61
C THR A 646 -2.62 5.37 -1.40
N GLU A 647 -2.65 6.43 -2.22
CA GLU A 647 -1.55 6.70 -3.18
C GLU A 647 -1.13 8.18 -3.25
N THR A 648 -1.46 8.98 -2.23
CA THR A 648 -0.68 10.19 -1.88
C THR A 648 0.66 9.78 -1.24
N ALA A 649 1.47 9.03 -2.01
CA ALA A 649 2.89 8.83 -1.75
C ALA A 649 3.67 10.10 -2.13
N ASP A 650 3.22 11.24 -1.61
CA ASP A 650 3.98 12.49 -1.59
C ASP A 650 4.97 12.43 -0.42
N GLU A 651 5.99 11.57 -0.53
CA GLU A 651 7.15 11.56 0.40
C GLU A 651 7.87 12.93 0.42
N GLU A 652 7.57 13.77 -0.59
CA GLU A 652 8.04 15.12 -0.81
C GLU A 652 7.16 16.20 -0.14
N ASN A 653 6.01 15.84 0.45
CA ASN A 653 5.11 16.76 1.18
C ASN A 653 5.00 16.36 2.66
N PRO A 654 5.78 16.99 3.57
CA PRO A 654 5.83 16.61 4.99
C PRO A 654 4.52 16.86 5.76
N ASP A 655 3.58 17.63 5.20
CA ASP A 655 2.34 18.03 5.87
C ASP A 655 1.19 17.02 5.70
N VAL A 656 1.35 15.98 4.86
CA VAL A 656 0.30 14.98 4.57
C VAL A 656 0.63 13.64 5.25
N ILE A 657 0.10 13.45 6.46
CA ILE A 657 0.29 12.20 7.23
C ILE A 657 -0.61 11.08 6.65
N PRO A 658 -0.04 9.94 6.19
CA PRO A 658 -0.82 8.84 5.62
C PRO A 658 -1.88 8.30 6.59
N GLY A 659 -3.15 8.33 6.16
CA GLY A 659 -4.28 7.75 6.89
C GLY A 659 -5.09 8.73 7.76
N ILE A 660 -4.62 9.95 7.99
CA ILE A 660 -5.37 10.96 8.77
C ILE A 660 -6.20 11.85 7.84
N SER A 661 -7.50 11.54 7.74
CA SER A 661 -8.50 12.35 7.05
C SER A 661 -8.84 13.62 7.85
N ILE A 662 -8.01 14.67 7.76
CA ILE A 662 -8.18 15.96 8.47
C ILE A 662 -9.57 16.59 8.20
N LYS A 663 -10.14 16.36 7.01
CA LYS A 663 -11.50 16.77 6.57
C LYS A 663 -12.68 16.22 7.41
N GLY A 664 -12.41 15.58 8.54
CA GLY A 664 -13.40 14.97 9.43
C GLY A 664 -13.82 15.82 10.64
N GLN A 665 -13.06 16.85 11.03
CA GLN A 665 -13.41 17.71 12.16
C GLN A 665 -13.18 19.20 11.82
N ASP A 666 -14.22 20.00 12.05
CA ASP A 666 -14.29 21.40 11.67
C ASP A 666 -13.57 22.30 12.69
N LEU A 667 -12.39 22.79 12.29
CA LEU A 667 -11.64 23.86 12.96
C LEU A 667 -11.22 24.97 11.98
N GLY A 668 -11.81 24.98 10.78
CA GLY A 668 -11.27 25.66 9.60
C GLY A 668 -10.06 24.94 9.00
N GLU A 669 -9.84 25.11 7.70
CA GLU A 669 -8.63 24.61 7.04
C GLU A 669 -7.44 25.50 7.41
N ALA A 670 -6.42 24.92 8.05
CA ALA A 670 -5.15 25.58 8.35
C ALA A 670 -4.29 25.66 7.07
N GLU A 671 -4.78 26.39 6.06
CA GLU A 671 -4.06 26.62 4.82
C GLU A 671 -2.72 27.37 5.11
N PRO A 672 -1.60 27.00 4.45
CA PRO A 672 -0.31 27.65 4.65
C PRO A 672 -0.37 29.11 4.16
N ARG A 673 -0.75 30.00 5.06
CA ARG A 673 -0.87 31.44 4.81
C ARG A 673 0.49 32.03 4.45
N ASN A 674 0.69 32.35 3.17
CA ASN A 674 1.75 33.24 2.72
C ASN A 674 1.72 34.51 3.58
N PRO A 675 2.76 34.79 4.39
CA PRO A 675 2.70 35.86 5.40
C PRO A 675 2.58 37.25 4.76
N ASP A 676 3.11 37.40 3.55
CA ASP A 676 3.12 38.65 2.77
C ASP A 676 1.87 38.82 1.88
N ALA A 677 0.97 37.82 1.84
CA ALA A 677 -0.24 37.86 1.03
C ALA A 677 -1.47 38.32 1.84
N LEU A 678 -2.05 39.45 1.43
CA LEU A 678 -3.37 39.89 1.88
C LEU A 678 -4.46 39.21 1.05
N PRO A 679 -5.66 38.95 1.62
CA PRO A 679 -6.80 38.46 0.85
C PRO A 679 -7.19 39.47 -0.25
N PRO A 680 -7.58 39.02 -1.46
CA PRO A 680 -7.87 39.91 -2.57
C PRO A 680 -9.08 40.80 -2.26
N SER A 681 -8.85 42.12 -2.31
CA SER A 681 -9.86 43.15 -2.06
C SER A 681 -10.57 43.61 -3.34
N ASN A 682 -9.88 43.55 -4.47
CA ASN A 682 -10.38 43.96 -5.78
C ASN A 682 -10.59 42.77 -6.73
N PHE A 683 -11.50 42.92 -7.70
CA PHE A 683 -11.72 41.90 -8.74
C PHE A 683 -10.47 41.62 -9.60
N ILE A 684 -9.61 42.63 -9.77
CA ILE A 684 -8.30 42.50 -10.45
C ILE A 684 -7.32 41.70 -9.58
N GLU A 685 -7.33 41.88 -8.25
CA GLU A 685 -6.52 41.08 -7.33
C GLU A 685 -7.01 39.63 -7.30
N LEU A 686 -8.32 39.40 -7.31
CA LEU A 686 -8.90 38.05 -7.39
C LEU A 686 -8.44 37.32 -8.67
N ILE A 687 -8.52 37.98 -9.83
CA ILE A 687 -7.99 37.44 -11.10
C ILE A 687 -6.47 37.25 -11.02
N GLY A 688 -5.74 38.20 -10.41
CA GLY A 688 -4.29 38.10 -10.19
C GLY A 688 -3.90 36.91 -9.33
N THR A 689 -4.65 36.62 -8.26
CA THR A 689 -4.48 35.46 -7.38
C THR A 689 -4.77 34.17 -8.13
N GLU A 690 -5.88 34.08 -8.88
CA GLU A 690 -6.20 32.90 -9.72
C GLU A 690 -5.13 32.65 -10.79
N VAL A 691 -4.65 33.70 -11.47
CA VAL A 691 -3.56 33.59 -12.46
C VAL A 691 -2.24 33.22 -11.78
N TYR A 692 -1.94 33.74 -10.59
CA TYR A 692 -0.75 33.36 -9.81
C TYR A 692 -0.81 31.90 -9.35
N LEU A 693 -1.96 31.44 -8.84
CA LEU A 693 -2.18 30.04 -8.44
C LEU A 693 -2.13 29.09 -9.66
N PHE A 694 -2.62 29.52 -10.81
CA PHE A 694 -2.49 28.78 -12.07
C PHE A 694 -1.02 28.69 -12.53
N LEU A 695 -0.27 29.80 -12.52
CA LEU A 695 1.13 29.84 -12.95
C LEU A 695 2.08 29.11 -11.97
N THR A 696 1.85 29.23 -10.66
CA THR A 696 2.61 28.45 -9.66
C THR A 696 2.21 26.97 -9.68
N GLY A 697 0.93 26.66 -9.93
CA GLY A 697 0.46 25.30 -10.20
C GLY A 697 1.09 24.67 -11.45
N LEU A 698 1.38 25.48 -12.48
CA LEU A 698 2.18 25.06 -13.65
C LEU A 698 3.67 24.85 -13.33
N GLY A 699 4.19 25.44 -12.25
CA GLY A 699 5.51 25.14 -11.69
C GLY A 699 5.56 23.86 -10.83
N GLY A 700 4.41 23.37 -10.35
CA GLY A 700 4.33 22.19 -9.50
C GLY A 700 4.79 20.89 -10.17
N GLY A 701 5.26 19.93 -9.36
CA GLY A 701 5.88 18.68 -9.85
C GLY A 701 5.05 17.88 -10.87
N ASN A 702 3.72 17.86 -10.70
CA ASN A 702 2.79 17.20 -11.64
C ASN A 702 2.77 17.88 -13.03
N SER A 703 2.91 19.20 -13.10
CA SER A 703 2.98 19.95 -14.36
C SER A 703 4.34 19.73 -15.07
N LEU A 704 5.43 19.81 -14.30
CA LEU A 704 6.77 19.47 -14.79
C LEU A 704 6.88 18.03 -15.28
N PHE A 705 6.13 17.08 -14.69
CA PHE A 705 5.99 15.73 -15.20
C PHE A 705 5.28 15.70 -16.56
N GLY A 706 4.10 16.34 -16.67
CA GLY A 706 3.34 16.41 -17.92
C GLY A 706 4.17 16.99 -19.08
N LEU A 707 4.84 18.13 -18.87
CA LEU A 707 5.68 18.79 -19.87
C LEU A 707 6.84 17.89 -20.33
N LYS A 708 7.54 17.22 -19.41
CA LYS A 708 8.59 16.24 -19.74
C LYS A 708 8.05 15.06 -20.56
N ALA A 709 6.84 14.60 -20.24
CA ALA A 709 6.18 13.51 -20.94
C ALA A 709 5.78 13.90 -22.38
N GLY A 710 5.25 15.12 -22.57
CA GLY A 710 5.00 15.67 -23.91
C GLY A 710 6.28 15.86 -24.72
N LEU A 711 7.36 16.34 -24.09
CA LEU A 711 8.66 16.49 -24.76
C LEU A 711 9.23 15.15 -25.22
N LEU A 712 9.19 14.11 -24.36
CA LEU A 712 9.60 12.75 -24.75
C LEU A 712 8.73 12.20 -25.89
N SER A 713 7.43 12.49 -25.87
CA SER A 713 6.49 12.08 -26.91
C SER A 713 6.83 12.72 -28.27
N VAL A 714 7.21 14.00 -28.29
CA VAL A 714 7.72 14.67 -29.51
C VAL A 714 9.04 14.04 -29.99
N VAL A 715 9.99 13.76 -29.09
CA VAL A 715 11.27 13.14 -29.46
C VAL A 715 11.08 11.75 -30.07
N LEU A 716 10.17 10.93 -29.52
CA LEU A 716 9.91 9.57 -29.99
C LEU A 716 9.13 9.51 -31.32
N ILE A 717 8.32 10.52 -31.65
CA ILE A 717 7.59 10.55 -32.92
C ILE A 717 8.45 11.05 -34.10
N LEU A 718 9.56 11.77 -33.86
CA LEU A 718 10.43 12.35 -34.91
C LEU A 718 10.74 11.41 -36.11
N PRO A 719 11.02 10.11 -35.94
CA PRO A 719 11.26 9.21 -37.09
C PRO A 719 10.07 9.02 -38.03
N ASN A 720 8.85 9.36 -37.60
CA ASN A 720 7.66 9.35 -38.46
C ASN A 720 7.53 10.66 -39.26
N TYR A 721 8.01 11.78 -38.72
CA TYR A 721 7.93 13.13 -39.31
C TYR A 721 9.12 13.51 -40.21
N ILE A 722 10.03 12.56 -40.49
CA ILE A 722 11.18 12.76 -41.36
C ILE A 722 11.05 11.81 -42.56
N GLN A 723 10.97 12.37 -43.77
CA GLN A 723 10.69 11.61 -44.99
C GLN A 723 11.61 10.41 -45.22
N THR A 724 12.91 10.54 -44.89
CA THR A 724 13.91 9.47 -45.06
C THR A 724 13.81 8.33 -44.04
N SER A 725 13.07 8.51 -42.93
CA SER A 725 12.88 7.48 -41.89
C SER A 725 11.42 7.10 -41.66
N ALA A 726 10.44 7.82 -42.23
CA ALA A 726 9.01 7.52 -42.12
C ALA A 726 8.67 6.08 -42.54
N ALA A 727 9.21 5.60 -43.66
CA ALA A 727 9.03 4.21 -44.12
C ALA A 727 9.56 3.19 -43.09
N PHE A 728 10.75 3.41 -42.52
CA PHE A 728 11.33 2.58 -41.47
C PHE A 728 10.48 2.61 -40.17
N ALA A 729 10.02 3.80 -39.79
CA ALA A 729 9.19 4.03 -38.61
C ALA A 729 7.80 3.37 -38.72
N TYR A 730 7.24 3.31 -39.92
CA TYR A 730 5.99 2.60 -40.23
C TYR A 730 6.17 1.09 -40.31
N GLN A 731 7.25 0.59 -40.93
CA GLN A 731 7.55 -0.85 -41.01
C GLN A 731 7.75 -1.44 -39.62
N ASN A 732 8.58 -0.80 -38.78
CA ASN A 732 8.88 -1.24 -37.42
C ASN A 732 7.83 -0.81 -36.36
N LYS A 733 6.68 -0.26 -36.79
CA LYS A 733 5.54 0.13 -35.93
C LYS A 733 5.92 0.99 -34.72
N SER A 734 6.75 2.01 -34.96
CA SER A 734 7.30 2.92 -33.94
C SER A 734 6.26 3.59 -33.02
N VAL A 735 5.01 3.73 -33.47
CA VAL A 735 3.86 4.17 -32.65
C VAL A 735 3.72 3.39 -31.34
N TRP A 736 4.10 2.11 -31.30
CA TRP A 736 4.09 1.33 -30.05
C TRP A 736 5.19 1.74 -29.08
N ALA A 737 6.35 2.21 -29.56
CA ALA A 737 7.41 2.72 -28.69
C ALA A 737 6.99 4.04 -28.02
N LEU A 738 6.31 4.92 -28.77
CA LEU A 738 5.68 6.14 -28.27
C LEU A 738 4.64 5.84 -27.18
N PHE A 739 3.68 4.96 -27.48
CA PHE A 739 2.62 4.57 -26.54
C PHE A 739 3.15 3.89 -25.27
N ILE A 740 4.10 2.94 -25.41
CA ILE A 740 4.73 2.27 -24.27
C ILE A 740 5.53 3.25 -23.42
N ALA A 741 6.21 4.24 -24.01
CA ALA A 741 6.89 5.29 -23.26
C ALA A 741 5.90 6.10 -22.39
N GLN A 742 4.80 6.58 -22.97
CA GLN A 742 3.75 7.30 -22.23
C GLN A 742 3.11 6.44 -21.12
N LEU A 743 3.03 5.11 -21.31
CA LEU A 743 2.61 4.18 -20.25
C LEU A 743 3.67 4.01 -19.14
N THR A 744 4.97 3.96 -19.49
CA THR A 744 6.07 3.79 -18.51
C THR A 744 6.30 4.99 -17.62
N LEU A 745 6.03 6.20 -18.12
CA LEU A 745 6.26 7.43 -17.38
C LEU A 745 5.39 7.52 -16.12
N ALA A 746 6.05 7.80 -14.99
CA ALA A 746 5.47 8.12 -13.69
C ALA A 746 6.16 9.38 -13.12
N ARG A 747 5.55 10.03 -12.12
CA ARG A 747 6.13 11.22 -11.47
C ARG A 747 7.53 10.93 -10.91
N TYR A 748 7.70 9.77 -10.28
CA TYR A 748 8.93 9.37 -9.63
C TYR A 748 9.87 8.61 -10.58
N ARG A 749 11.18 8.84 -10.40
CA ARG A 749 12.23 8.19 -11.21
C ARG A 749 12.30 6.68 -10.94
N GLY A 750 12.13 6.28 -9.68
CA GLY A 750 12.09 4.87 -9.26
C GLY A 750 10.99 4.11 -10.00
N ASP A 751 9.74 4.58 -9.89
CA ASP A 751 8.58 4.00 -10.58
C ASP A 751 8.74 3.93 -12.10
N THR A 752 9.35 4.96 -12.71
CA THR A 752 9.60 4.99 -14.15
C THR A 752 10.63 3.92 -14.55
N ILE A 753 11.73 3.79 -13.81
CA ILE A 753 12.78 2.78 -14.06
C ILE A 753 12.24 1.36 -13.81
N PHE A 754 11.55 1.15 -12.68
CA PHE A 754 10.92 -0.12 -12.35
C PHE A 754 9.85 -0.50 -13.38
N GLY A 755 8.97 0.43 -13.75
CA GLY A 755 7.92 0.24 -14.75
C GLY A 755 8.45 0.01 -16.17
N PHE A 756 9.62 0.54 -16.51
CA PHE A 756 10.32 0.25 -17.76
C PHE A 756 10.91 -1.17 -17.75
N LEU A 757 11.71 -1.51 -16.72
CA LEU A 757 12.33 -2.84 -16.58
C LEU A 757 11.28 -3.95 -16.48
N ALA A 758 10.22 -3.76 -15.68
CA ALA A 758 9.12 -4.71 -15.56
C ALA A 758 8.39 -4.94 -16.89
N ARG A 759 8.28 -3.92 -17.76
CA ARG A 759 7.69 -4.07 -19.10
C ARG A 759 8.63 -4.76 -20.09
N ILE A 760 9.95 -4.57 -20.00
CA ILE A 760 10.92 -5.36 -20.78
C ILE A 760 10.78 -6.85 -20.41
N VAL A 761 10.78 -7.16 -19.12
CA VAL A 761 10.63 -8.54 -18.61
C VAL A 761 9.27 -9.13 -18.99
N ALA A 762 8.18 -8.37 -18.84
CA ALA A 762 6.84 -8.81 -19.26
C ALA A 762 6.72 -9.00 -20.78
N THR A 763 7.42 -8.21 -21.58
CA THR A 763 7.47 -8.37 -23.05
C THR A 763 8.23 -9.64 -23.44
N PHE A 764 9.35 -9.95 -22.77
CA PHE A 764 10.07 -11.21 -22.97
C PHE A 764 9.21 -12.43 -22.62
N PHE A 765 8.52 -12.42 -21.49
CA PHE A 765 7.57 -13.50 -21.15
C PHE A 765 6.35 -13.55 -22.09
N GLY A 766 5.83 -12.39 -22.52
CA GLY A 766 4.74 -12.31 -23.49
C GLY A 766 5.12 -12.88 -24.86
N LEU A 767 6.34 -12.62 -25.33
CA LEU A 767 6.90 -13.24 -26.54
C LEU A 767 7.08 -14.75 -26.36
N GLY A 768 7.62 -15.21 -25.24
CA GLY A 768 7.75 -16.63 -24.93
C GLY A 768 6.40 -17.37 -24.90
N VAL A 769 5.36 -16.77 -24.32
CA VAL A 769 3.99 -17.29 -24.33
C VAL A 769 3.38 -17.23 -25.73
N GLY A 770 3.63 -16.16 -26.50
CA GLY A 770 3.20 -16.05 -27.89
C GLY A 770 3.80 -17.13 -28.79
N LEU A 771 5.08 -17.45 -28.61
CA LEU A 771 5.80 -18.54 -29.30
C LEU A 771 5.39 -19.96 -28.83
N VAL A 772 4.56 -20.08 -27.80
CA VAL A 772 3.94 -21.35 -27.36
C VAL A 772 2.48 -21.46 -27.83
N TYR A 773 1.85 -20.35 -28.22
CA TYR A 773 0.55 -20.31 -28.87
C TYR A 773 0.62 -20.39 -30.41
N TRP A 774 1.80 -20.20 -31.00
CA TRP A 774 2.08 -20.23 -32.44
C TRP A 774 2.60 -21.60 -32.90
#